data_AF-A0A1H8DEJ2-F1
#
_entry.id   AF-A0A1H8DEJ2-F1
#
_cell.length_a   1.000
_cell.length_b   1.000
_cell.length_c   1.000
_cell.angle_alpha   90.00
_cell.angle_beta   90.00
_cell.angle_gamma   90.00
#
_symmetry.space_group_name_H-M   'P 1'
#
loop_
_entity.id
_entity.type
_entity.pdbx_description
1 polymer ?
#
loop_
_entity_poly.entity_id
_entity_poly.type
_entity_poly.pdbx_seq_one_letter_code
_entity_poly.pdbx_strand_id
1 'polypeptide(L)'
;MVRFHIKYLVISILIFVAFIFILTIQNPYIGIKLQDTENGEWQVADIDADGWAHMHDIREGDYVILVDGNDPELSFTVTTYGILEQAHSITIERNGTAMSFRIPSGLTEEQFKLFILYPGIIFLIIMVVSGFIVLKKPDIPCYYNLFFFNVSVGLSYVCGGASAQGYVLPELFSGVAFLFIPYFLLVFLNRYIQSIGRVGIVHPLILQVFALVNGLQIVFEAVVVFMRVGSSYDIVSCSLLVWFILECAACVLVLFIAGQRDRYLLQKTEIKIMFLGLFFSFGPFIVLYAIPKLVIGSGWVAVGHTAIYIVLLPTTFIYLISAKRLLDIDFYIGRFRYNAGLAFILSFIHWLLDSVLSHSPDLEIESLIFFPIIVMLLLYIKEMLDYRFRSRLLTMTNDYQLKLDQFASHISKVMKVNDLEERFIREIKQVLGINAVSLLEVDWQTFSMRLIMGYEEYPTELLTDVMFKKPLPAGVIKVLSNGAILSAGESRENKYVVWIGDKQNGTSLNIDEMIWLQTLSRYVSIVFENLYLIQGLTDEFKDTIKKQTEKNTPPWLMRFIFNLQENERSRFALDLHDSVLQNQLYWYRRLGETTTDFEMTDVLQKELFAIREGLLDVIHETRSTCNELRPSLLKEIGLIESLKQLFHTIQLRENFTIEFDYDEFDTELDYEYTIAMYRILQELLGNAGKHAHASKVKVYISIMPHEVSLFYRDDGVGIGNATEQGELNRRIGLTGIKERVASLEGRIQFSGSKETVVRIRLPRMLPIVE
;
A
#
# COMPACT_ATOMS: atom_id res chain seq x y z
N MET A 1 25.78 3.23 12.31
CA MET A 1 26.42 2.76 13.57
C MET A 1 25.46 2.01 14.50
N VAL A 2 24.24 2.48 14.74
CA VAL A 2 23.33 1.90 15.75
C VAL A 2 22.91 0.43 15.49
N ARG A 3 22.61 0.05 14.24
CA ARG A 3 22.30 -1.36 13.86
C ARG A 3 23.45 -2.35 14.13
N PHE A 4 24.70 -1.90 14.10
CA PHE A 4 25.86 -2.75 14.34
C PHE A 4 25.94 -3.12 15.83
N HIS A 5 25.73 -2.14 16.72
CA HIS A 5 25.86 -2.32 18.17
C HIS A 5 24.76 -3.21 18.77
N ILE A 6 23.53 -3.18 18.24
CA ILE A 6 22.43 -4.01 18.76
C ILE A 6 22.66 -5.50 18.52
N LYS A 7 23.25 -5.89 17.38
CA LYS A 7 23.52 -7.30 17.10
C LYS A 7 24.49 -7.90 18.13
N TYR A 8 25.57 -7.19 18.46
CA TYR A 8 26.52 -7.62 19.50
C TYR A 8 25.89 -7.60 20.89
N LEU A 9 25.05 -6.61 21.18
CA LEU A 9 24.31 -6.55 22.44
C LEU A 9 23.41 -7.78 22.62
N VAL A 10 22.64 -8.16 21.59
CA VAL A 10 21.79 -9.37 21.62
C VAL A 10 22.62 -10.64 21.82
N ILE A 11 23.76 -10.77 21.16
CA ILE A 11 24.67 -11.91 21.34
C ILE A 11 25.20 -11.95 22.79
N SER A 12 25.64 -10.82 23.33
CA SER A 12 26.12 -10.72 24.71
C SER A 12 25.03 -11.13 25.72
N ILE A 13 23.80 -10.66 25.51
CA ILE A 13 22.64 -11.01 26.33
C ILE A 13 22.36 -12.52 26.26
N LEU A 14 22.40 -13.13 25.08
CA LEU A 14 22.19 -14.58 24.92
C LEU A 14 23.27 -15.41 25.61
N ILE A 15 24.53 -14.98 25.54
CA ILE A 15 25.64 -15.63 26.26
C ILE A 15 25.42 -15.53 27.77
N PHE A 16 25.00 -14.36 28.26
CA PHE A 16 24.69 -14.16 29.66
C PHE A 16 23.53 -15.06 30.13
N VAL A 17 22.44 -15.15 29.37
CA VAL A 17 21.31 -16.04 29.69
C VAL A 17 21.72 -17.52 29.70
N ALA A 18 22.53 -17.95 28.74
CA ALA A 18 23.07 -19.30 28.72
C ALA A 18 23.93 -19.58 29.96
N PHE A 19 24.75 -18.61 30.37
CA PHE A 19 25.54 -18.71 31.61
C PHE A 19 24.65 -18.81 32.86
N ILE A 20 23.58 -18.02 32.96
CA ILE A 20 22.62 -18.09 34.08
C ILE A 20 21.96 -19.48 34.13
N PHE A 21 21.47 -20.01 33.01
CA PHE A 21 20.88 -21.36 33.00
C PHE A 21 21.87 -22.45 33.37
N ILE A 22 23.14 -22.34 32.96
CA ILE A 22 24.18 -23.28 33.38
C ILE A 22 24.36 -23.23 34.90
N LEU A 23 24.36 -22.06 35.52
CA LEU A 23 24.41 -21.93 36.98
C LEU A 23 23.18 -22.56 37.63
N THR A 24 21.98 -22.27 37.14
CA THR A 24 20.72 -22.77 37.73
C THR A 24 20.62 -24.29 37.72
N ILE A 25 21.17 -24.96 36.70
CA ILE A 25 21.15 -26.43 36.59
C ILE A 25 22.05 -27.12 37.61
N GLN A 26 23.08 -26.45 38.14
CA GLN A 26 24.10 -27.12 38.96
C GLN A 26 23.58 -27.56 40.33
N ASN A 27 22.73 -26.75 40.95
CA ASN A 27 22.19 -26.99 42.28
C ASN A 27 20.65 -27.05 42.24
N PRO A 28 20.00 -27.88 43.07
CA PRO A 28 18.56 -27.79 43.24
C PRO A 28 18.19 -26.49 43.98
N TYR A 29 16.93 -26.10 43.87
CA TYR A 29 16.37 -25.09 44.77
C TYR A 29 15.93 -25.77 46.07
N ILE A 30 16.51 -25.36 47.21
CA ILE A 30 16.29 -26.00 48.51
C ILE A 30 15.03 -25.44 49.18
N GLY A 31 14.85 -24.12 49.16
CA GLY A 31 13.65 -23.41 49.60
C GLY A 31 13.51 -23.23 51.11
N ILE A 32 14.60 -23.18 51.88
CA ILE A 32 14.55 -23.00 53.34
C ILE A 32 14.89 -21.55 53.70
N LYS A 33 13.99 -20.88 54.42
CA LYS A 33 14.29 -19.60 55.08
C LYS A 33 14.63 -19.83 56.55
N LEU A 34 15.69 -19.18 57.02
CA LEU A 34 16.17 -19.28 58.38
C LEU A 34 16.00 -17.96 59.11
N GLN A 35 15.68 -18.06 60.39
CA GLN A 35 15.67 -16.96 61.33
C GLN A 35 16.68 -17.23 62.44
N ASP A 36 17.46 -16.21 62.77
CA ASP A 36 18.37 -16.25 63.90
C ASP A 36 17.58 -16.11 65.21
N THR A 37 17.82 -17.03 66.14
CA THR A 37 17.20 -17.04 67.47
C THR A 37 18.09 -16.24 68.43
N GLU A 38 17.55 -15.64 69.50
CA GLU A 38 18.33 -14.81 70.46
C GLU A 38 19.55 -15.51 71.10
N ASN A 39 19.67 -16.84 70.93
CA ASN A 39 20.79 -17.67 71.41
C ASN A 39 21.87 -17.96 70.34
N GLY A 40 21.77 -17.41 69.12
CA GLY A 40 22.70 -17.70 68.00
C GLY A 40 22.44 -19.05 67.32
N GLU A 41 21.23 -19.60 67.47
CA GLU A 41 20.80 -20.83 66.82
C GLU A 41 19.94 -20.47 65.59
N TRP A 42 20.07 -21.21 64.50
CA TRP A 42 19.28 -20.98 63.28
C TRP A 42 18.07 -21.88 63.21
N GLN A 43 16.87 -21.28 63.16
CA GLN A 43 15.60 -21.99 63.09
C GLN A 43 14.95 -21.81 61.71
N VAL A 44 14.30 -22.87 61.19
CA VAL A 44 13.51 -22.82 59.97
C VAL A 44 12.26 -21.96 60.19
N ALA A 45 12.21 -20.82 59.53
CA ALA A 45 11.14 -19.83 59.66
C ALA A 45 9.99 -20.06 58.68
N ASP A 46 10.32 -20.49 57.46
CA ASP A 46 9.38 -20.69 56.36
C ASP A 46 10.02 -21.65 55.33
N ILE A 47 9.19 -22.43 54.66
CA ILE A 47 9.62 -23.40 53.64
C ILE A 47 8.84 -23.13 52.36
N ASP A 48 9.56 -22.88 51.27
CA ASP A 48 8.94 -22.65 49.97
C ASP A 48 8.37 -23.96 49.40
N ALA A 49 7.12 -23.90 48.90
CA ALA A 49 6.39 -25.05 48.39
C ALA A 49 7.06 -25.69 47.17
N ASP A 50 7.78 -24.90 46.37
CA ASP A 50 8.53 -25.33 45.18
C ASP A 50 9.96 -25.82 45.51
N GLY A 51 10.35 -25.71 46.79
CA GLY A 51 11.65 -26.10 47.31
C GLY A 51 11.78 -27.60 47.57
N TRP A 52 12.99 -28.12 47.43
CA TRP A 52 13.31 -29.51 47.77
C TRP A 52 12.93 -29.84 49.23
N ALA A 53 13.07 -28.88 50.14
CA ALA A 53 12.78 -29.06 51.56
C ALA A 53 11.30 -29.29 51.87
N HIS A 54 10.35 -28.77 51.07
CA HIS A 54 8.92 -29.02 51.28
C HIS A 54 8.54 -30.48 50.95
N MET A 55 9.24 -31.10 49.99
CA MET A 55 9.02 -32.50 49.61
C MET A 55 9.69 -33.50 50.55
N HIS A 56 10.56 -33.03 51.45
CA HIS A 56 11.26 -33.84 52.44
C HIS A 56 10.74 -33.43 53.84
N ASP A 57 10.75 -34.30 54.84
CA ASP A 57 10.07 -34.07 56.15
C ASP A 57 10.76 -33.00 57.02
N ILE A 58 11.06 -31.83 56.47
CA ILE A 58 11.57 -30.62 57.13
C ILE A 58 10.37 -29.72 57.40
N ARG A 59 10.31 -29.13 58.59
CA ARG A 59 9.15 -28.35 59.04
C ARG A 59 9.59 -27.02 59.62
N GLU A 60 8.69 -26.05 59.55
CA GLU A 60 8.83 -24.80 60.30
C GLU A 60 9.06 -25.10 61.79
N GLY A 61 10.03 -24.42 62.38
CA GLY A 61 10.45 -24.61 63.77
C GLY A 61 11.59 -25.59 63.99
N ASP A 62 12.04 -26.34 62.96
CA ASP A 62 13.23 -27.19 63.07
C ASP A 62 14.52 -26.35 63.23
N TYR A 63 15.48 -26.83 64.02
CA TYR A 63 16.78 -26.17 64.19
C TYR A 63 17.81 -26.72 63.21
N VAL A 64 18.56 -25.87 62.53
CA VAL A 64 19.65 -26.30 61.64
C VAL A 64 20.96 -26.30 62.42
N ILE A 65 21.51 -27.49 62.67
CA ILE A 65 22.75 -27.66 63.45
C ILE A 65 23.98 -27.63 62.55
N LEU A 66 23.93 -28.31 61.40
CA LEU A 66 25.08 -28.43 60.49
C LEU A 66 24.66 -28.26 59.03
N VAL A 67 25.44 -27.50 58.28
CA VAL A 67 25.38 -27.34 56.83
C VAL A 67 26.70 -27.82 56.24
N ASP A 68 26.68 -28.86 55.43
CA ASP A 68 27.89 -29.49 54.86
C ASP A 68 28.95 -29.88 55.90
N GLY A 69 28.47 -30.29 57.09
CA GLY A 69 29.31 -30.67 58.22
C GLY A 69 29.93 -29.49 58.98
N ASN A 70 29.57 -28.25 58.64
CA ASN A 70 30.04 -27.03 59.27
C ASN A 70 28.90 -26.27 59.95
N ASP A 71 29.25 -25.29 60.78
CA ASP A 71 28.30 -24.35 61.38
C ASP A 71 27.53 -23.57 60.30
N PRO A 72 26.19 -23.40 60.41
CA PRO A 72 25.39 -22.60 59.49
C PRO A 72 25.93 -21.19 59.22
N GLU A 73 26.62 -20.55 60.19
CA GLU A 73 27.21 -19.22 60.02
C GLU A 73 28.32 -19.17 58.96
N LEU A 74 28.95 -20.31 58.64
CA LEU A 74 29.96 -20.38 57.59
C LEU A 74 29.33 -20.37 56.18
N SER A 75 28.02 -20.63 56.08
CA SER A 75 27.31 -20.54 54.82
C SER A 75 27.03 -19.09 54.42
N PHE A 76 27.40 -18.74 53.19
CA PHE A 76 27.22 -17.40 52.65
C PHE A 76 25.74 -17.01 52.53
N THR A 77 24.89 -17.94 52.09
CA THR A 77 23.47 -17.65 51.84
C THR A 77 22.71 -17.43 53.15
N VAL A 78 23.11 -18.14 54.21
CA VAL A 78 22.50 -18.03 55.54
C VAL A 78 22.79 -16.65 56.14
N THR A 79 24.07 -16.27 56.19
CA THR A 79 24.50 -14.99 56.78
C THR A 79 24.11 -13.75 55.97
N THR A 80 24.00 -13.87 54.65
CA THR A 80 23.75 -12.73 53.75
C THR A 80 22.27 -12.53 53.44
N TYR A 81 21.53 -13.62 53.20
CA TYR A 81 20.14 -13.58 52.74
C TYR A 81 19.15 -14.19 53.73
N GLY A 82 19.61 -14.86 54.79
CA GLY A 82 18.73 -15.60 55.70
C GLY A 82 18.08 -16.83 55.04
N ILE A 83 18.71 -17.39 54.01
CA ILE A 83 18.21 -18.58 53.30
C ILE A 83 19.28 -19.67 53.26
N LEU A 84 18.85 -20.92 53.32
CA LEU A 84 19.74 -22.07 53.18
C LEU A 84 19.65 -22.63 51.77
N GLU A 85 20.60 -22.24 50.93
CA GLU A 85 20.72 -22.67 49.53
C GLU A 85 22.14 -23.16 49.25
N GLN A 86 22.33 -23.89 48.14
CA GLN A 86 23.65 -24.41 47.70
C GLN A 86 24.33 -25.41 48.67
N ALA A 87 23.58 -26.02 49.59
CA ALA A 87 24.08 -27.05 50.50
C ALA A 87 24.03 -28.46 49.87
N HIS A 88 25.00 -29.32 50.17
CA HIS A 88 25.01 -30.73 49.76
C HIS A 88 24.44 -31.68 50.83
N SER A 89 24.48 -31.27 52.09
CA SER A 89 23.95 -32.00 53.23
C SER A 89 23.55 -31.05 54.35
N ILE A 90 22.46 -31.38 55.04
CA ILE A 90 21.93 -30.58 56.15
C ILE A 90 21.61 -31.52 57.31
N THR A 91 21.90 -31.08 58.54
CA THR A 91 21.50 -31.80 59.77
C THR A 91 20.60 -30.90 60.59
N ILE A 92 19.37 -31.35 60.80
CA ILE A 92 18.35 -30.63 61.56
C ILE A 92 18.07 -31.32 62.89
N GLU A 93 17.68 -30.55 63.90
CA GLU A 93 17.19 -31.03 65.19
C GLU A 93 15.68 -30.79 65.31
N ARG A 94 14.95 -31.85 65.63
CA ARG A 94 13.53 -31.78 66.02
C ARG A 94 13.35 -32.52 67.34
N ASN A 95 12.86 -31.84 68.37
CA ASN A 95 12.59 -32.44 69.69
C ASN A 95 13.78 -33.23 70.29
N GLY A 96 15.02 -32.77 70.11
CA GLY A 96 16.22 -33.45 70.61
C GLY A 96 16.74 -34.61 69.75
N THR A 97 16.12 -34.85 68.58
CA THR A 97 16.58 -35.87 67.62
C THR A 97 17.18 -35.21 66.38
N ALA A 98 18.45 -35.53 66.10
CA ALA A 98 19.15 -35.04 64.92
C ALA A 98 18.86 -35.92 63.70
N MET A 99 18.44 -35.30 62.60
CA MET A 99 18.18 -35.95 61.31
C MET A 99 19.08 -35.31 60.25
N SER A 100 19.88 -36.14 59.56
CA SER A 100 20.74 -35.68 58.47
C SER A 100 20.14 -36.04 57.12
N PHE A 101 20.07 -35.06 56.23
CA PHE A 101 19.58 -35.20 54.87
C PHE A 101 20.69 -34.92 53.87
N ARG A 102 20.70 -35.67 52.77
CA ARG A 102 21.61 -35.46 51.64
C ARG A 102 20.82 -34.88 50.47
N ILE A 103 21.29 -33.74 49.98
CA ILE A 103 20.63 -32.99 48.91
C ILE A 103 21.23 -33.44 47.57
N PRO A 104 20.39 -33.88 46.61
CA PRO A 104 20.87 -34.30 45.30
C PRO A 104 21.38 -33.12 44.48
N SER A 105 22.29 -33.37 43.54
CA SER A 105 22.71 -32.38 42.55
C SER A 105 21.71 -32.29 41.40
N GLY A 106 21.46 -31.09 40.88
CA GLY A 106 20.56 -30.87 39.74
C GLY A 106 19.12 -30.54 40.11
N LEU A 107 18.41 -29.92 39.17
CA LEU A 107 17.00 -29.53 39.33
C LEU A 107 16.07 -30.75 39.24
N THR A 108 14.98 -30.72 40.00
CA THR A 108 13.83 -31.61 39.76
C THR A 108 13.14 -31.24 38.45
N GLU A 109 12.28 -32.11 37.92
CA GLU A 109 11.54 -31.83 36.67
C GLU A 109 10.69 -30.56 36.78
N GLU A 110 10.00 -30.37 37.89
CA GLU A 110 9.20 -29.17 38.16
C GLU A 110 10.06 -27.91 38.26
N GLN A 111 11.19 -27.98 38.96
CA GLN A 111 12.14 -26.87 39.07
C GLN A 111 12.78 -26.52 37.71
N PHE A 112 13.05 -27.51 36.87
CA PHE A 112 13.53 -27.29 35.50
C PHE A 112 12.48 -26.53 34.67
N LYS A 113 11.21 -26.90 34.78
CA LYS A 113 10.11 -26.21 34.11
C LYS A 113 10.00 -24.76 34.59
N LEU A 114 9.98 -24.56 35.90
CA LEU A 114 9.78 -23.27 36.55
C LEU A 114 10.94 -22.29 36.34
N PHE A 115 12.20 -22.74 36.45
CA PHE A 115 13.36 -21.86 36.42
C PHE A 115 14.05 -21.74 35.06
N ILE A 116 13.84 -22.69 34.14
CA ILE A 116 14.54 -22.71 32.84
C ILE A 116 13.57 -22.67 31.68
N LEU A 117 12.64 -23.64 31.62
CA LEU A 117 11.81 -23.82 30.43
C LEU A 117 10.86 -22.64 30.21
N TYR A 118 10.01 -22.30 31.20
CA TYR A 118 9.07 -21.20 31.06
C TYR A 118 9.76 -19.84 30.95
N PRO A 119 10.78 -19.51 31.78
CA PRO A 119 11.51 -18.26 31.61
C PRO A 119 12.25 -18.15 30.28
N GLY A 120 12.86 -19.24 29.82
CA GLY A 120 13.56 -19.29 28.53
C GLY A 120 12.64 -19.05 27.34
N ILE A 121 11.45 -19.65 27.32
CA ILE A 121 10.47 -19.45 26.24
C ILE A 121 9.97 -18.01 26.22
N ILE A 122 9.55 -17.49 27.38
CA ILE A 122 9.07 -16.11 27.51
C ILE A 122 10.15 -15.14 27.06
N PHE A 123 11.39 -15.33 27.52
CA PHE A 123 12.53 -14.52 27.14
C PHE A 123 12.81 -14.54 25.64
N LEU A 124 12.80 -15.73 25.01
CA LEU A 124 13.01 -15.87 23.57
C LEU A 124 11.93 -15.14 22.77
N ILE A 125 10.66 -15.29 23.12
CA ILE A 125 9.54 -14.60 22.46
C ILE A 125 9.72 -13.08 22.56
N ILE A 126 9.98 -12.58 23.77
CA ILE A 126 10.17 -11.15 24.03
C ILE A 126 11.37 -10.62 23.24
N MET A 127 12.48 -11.36 23.19
CA MET A 127 13.68 -10.95 22.46
C MET A 127 13.48 -10.93 20.94
N VAL A 128 12.84 -11.96 20.37
CA VAL A 128 12.57 -12.04 18.93
C VAL A 128 11.68 -10.89 18.49
N VAL A 129 10.59 -10.64 19.21
CA VAL A 129 9.65 -9.56 18.86
C VAL A 129 10.31 -8.20 19.04
N SER A 130 11.01 -7.98 20.16
CA SER A 130 11.69 -6.71 20.44
C SER A 130 12.82 -6.42 19.45
N GLY A 131 13.63 -7.43 19.11
CA GLY A 131 14.69 -7.32 18.12
C GLY A 131 14.14 -7.02 16.72
N PHE A 132 13.05 -7.68 16.33
CA PHE A 132 12.37 -7.43 15.06
C PHE A 132 11.93 -5.97 14.92
N ILE A 133 11.31 -5.39 15.97
CA ILE A 133 10.83 -4.01 16.00
C ILE A 133 11.97 -3.03 15.70
N VAL A 134 13.10 -3.17 16.40
CA VAL A 134 14.23 -2.25 16.27
C VAL A 134 14.96 -2.40 14.93
N LEU A 135 15.04 -3.62 14.39
CA LEU A 135 15.64 -3.85 13.08
C LEU A 135 14.83 -3.20 11.94
N LYS A 136 13.50 -3.20 12.05
CA LYS A 136 12.60 -2.68 11.01
C LYS A 136 12.51 -1.15 10.98
N LYS A 137 12.51 -0.48 12.14
CA LYS A 137 12.42 0.99 12.26
C LYS A 137 13.58 1.54 13.11
N PRO A 138 14.83 1.45 12.63
CA PRO A 138 16.00 1.88 13.42
C PRO A 138 16.03 3.39 13.66
N ASP A 139 15.28 4.17 12.89
CA ASP A 139 15.35 5.64 12.91
C ASP A 139 14.45 6.27 13.97
N ILE A 140 13.61 5.48 14.65
CA ILE A 140 12.65 5.99 15.64
C ILE A 140 13.16 5.63 17.05
N PRO A 141 13.64 6.61 17.84
CA PRO A 141 14.31 6.34 19.12
C PRO A 141 13.41 5.75 20.22
N CYS A 142 12.08 5.89 20.14
CA CYS A 142 11.19 5.36 21.18
C CYS A 142 11.24 3.82 21.24
N TYR A 143 11.38 3.14 20.10
CA TYR A 143 11.39 1.67 20.06
C TYR A 143 12.62 1.03 20.71
N TYR A 144 13.72 1.76 20.83
CA TYR A 144 14.88 1.30 21.58
C TYR A 144 14.57 1.19 23.07
N ASN A 145 13.82 2.16 23.62
CA ASN A 145 13.40 2.11 25.02
C ASN A 145 12.40 0.98 25.25
N LEU A 146 11.51 0.70 24.28
CA LEU A 146 10.64 -0.46 24.33
C LEU A 146 11.43 -1.77 24.30
N PHE A 147 12.48 -1.84 23.49
CA PHE A 147 13.40 -2.99 23.47
C PHE A 147 14.10 -3.19 24.81
N PHE A 148 14.68 -2.13 25.38
CA PHE A 148 15.35 -2.22 26.69
C PHE A 148 14.38 -2.60 27.80
N PHE A 149 13.18 -2.00 27.82
CA PHE A 149 12.11 -2.38 28.73
C PHE A 149 11.79 -3.89 28.65
N ASN A 150 11.51 -4.38 27.45
CA ASN A 150 11.16 -5.78 27.21
C ASN A 150 12.30 -6.74 27.61
N VAL A 151 13.54 -6.41 27.23
CA VAL A 151 14.72 -7.19 27.59
C VAL A 151 14.93 -7.20 29.11
N SER A 152 14.74 -6.09 29.82
CA SER A 152 14.83 -6.04 31.27
C SER A 152 13.78 -6.93 31.95
N VAL A 153 12.53 -6.93 31.47
CA VAL A 153 11.50 -7.86 31.97
C VAL A 153 11.93 -9.31 31.77
N GLY A 154 12.42 -9.64 30.58
CA GLY A 154 12.88 -10.98 30.26
C GLY A 154 14.10 -11.42 31.09
N LEU A 155 15.08 -10.54 31.29
CA LEU A 155 16.27 -10.81 32.10
C LEU A 155 15.95 -10.97 33.58
N SER A 156 15.06 -10.14 34.13
CA SER A 156 14.60 -10.29 35.52
C SER A 156 13.99 -11.67 35.76
N TYR A 157 13.21 -12.17 34.80
CA TYR A 157 12.59 -13.49 34.90
C TYR A 157 13.59 -14.65 34.74
N VAL A 158 14.55 -14.53 33.82
CA VAL A 158 15.65 -15.51 33.64
C VAL A 158 16.57 -15.56 34.87
N CYS A 159 16.90 -14.42 35.45
CA CYS A 159 17.74 -14.35 36.65
C CYS A 159 17.02 -14.86 37.90
N GLY A 160 15.68 -14.82 37.93
CA GLY A 160 14.87 -15.15 39.11
C GLY A 160 15.18 -16.52 39.72
N GLY A 161 15.37 -17.57 38.90
CA GLY A 161 15.69 -18.91 39.42
C GLY A 161 17.06 -19.00 40.10
N ALA A 162 18.11 -18.46 39.46
CA ALA A 162 19.45 -18.44 40.05
C ALA A 162 19.56 -17.46 41.24
N SER A 163 18.78 -16.39 41.22
CA SER A 163 18.60 -15.45 42.35
C SER A 163 17.98 -16.16 43.55
N ALA A 164 16.91 -16.93 43.35
CA ALA A 164 16.27 -17.73 44.41
C ALA A 164 17.23 -18.76 45.03
N GLN A 165 18.19 -19.29 44.27
CA GLN A 165 19.26 -20.17 44.76
C GLN A 165 20.41 -19.44 45.48
N GLY A 166 20.31 -18.12 45.68
CA GLY A 166 21.30 -17.32 46.41
C GLY A 166 22.60 -17.02 45.64
N TYR A 167 22.60 -17.11 44.30
CA TYR A 167 23.76 -16.71 43.51
C TYR A 167 23.87 -15.18 43.42
N VAL A 168 24.99 -14.64 43.89
CA VAL A 168 25.25 -13.19 43.99
C VAL A 168 25.12 -12.45 42.66
N LEU A 169 25.71 -12.99 41.58
CA LEU A 169 25.73 -12.29 40.29
C LEU A 169 24.32 -12.21 39.67
N PRO A 170 23.55 -13.31 39.53
CA PRO A 170 22.14 -13.27 39.16
C PRO A 170 21.29 -12.35 40.03
N GLU A 171 21.53 -12.33 41.35
CA GLU A 171 20.82 -11.46 42.30
C GLU A 171 20.98 -9.98 41.92
N LEU A 172 22.23 -9.51 41.82
CA LEU A 172 22.52 -8.12 41.45
C LEU A 172 21.97 -7.76 40.06
N PHE A 173 22.05 -8.67 39.09
CA PHE A 173 21.47 -8.44 37.78
C PHE A 173 19.94 -8.40 37.80
N SER A 174 19.31 -9.21 38.64
CA SER A 174 17.86 -9.18 38.86
C SER A 174 17.44 -7.84 39.46
N GLY A 175 18.15 -7.35 40.50
CA GLY A 175 17.92 -6.03 41.10
C GLY A 175 18.08 -4.88 40.08
N VAL A 176 19.16 -4.91 39.29
CA VAL A 176 19.37 -3.96 38.18
C VAL A 176 18.22 -4.02 37.18
N ALA A 177 17.86 -5.22 36.71
CA ALA A 177 16.78 -5.39 35.74
C ALA A 177 15.46 -4.86 36.30
N PHE A 178 15.13 -5.20 37.54
CA PHE A 178 13.91 -4.81 38.25
C PHE A 178 13.74 -3.29 38.33
N LEU A 179 14.78 -2.55 38.76
CA LEU A 179 14.75 -1.08 38.81
C LEU A 179 14.62 -0.44 37.43
N PHE A 180 15.23 -1.02 36.40
CA PHE A 180 15.23 -0.43 35.07
C PHE A 180 13.95 -0.72 34.26
N ILE A 181 13.11 -1.69 34.67
CA ILE A 181 11.83 -2.00 34.00
C ILE A 181 10.92 -0.75 33.92
N PRO A 182 10.45 -0.16 35.03
CA PRO A 182 9.55 0.98 34.96
C PRO A 182 10.27 2.25 34.47
N TYR A 183 11.59 2.38 34.66
CA TYR A 183 12.37 3.45 34.06
C TYR A 183 12.34 3.43 32.51
N PHE A 184 12.68 2.31 31.87
CA PHE A 184 12.69 2.22 30.41
C PHE A 184 11.30 2.41 29.82
N LEU A 185 10.28 1.89 30.51
CA LEU A 185 8.89 2.15 30.19
C LEU A 185 8.57 3.65 30.27
N LEU A 186 8.95 4.35 31.34
CA LEU A 186 8.70 5.78 31.50
C LEU A 186 9.32 6.61 30.35
N VAL A 187 10.57 6.29 30.00
CA VAL A 187 11.27 6.94 28.87
C VAL A 187 10.56 6.62 27.54
N PHE A 188 10.13 5.38 27.35
CA PHE A 188 9.33 4.97 26.18
C PHE A 188 8.03 5.77 26.09
N LEU A 189 7.23 5.81 27.16
CA LEU A 189 5.96 6.52 27.23
C LEU A 189 6.14 8.01 26.92
N ASN A 190 7.12 8.67 27.56
CA ASN A 190 7.38 10.08 27.34
C ASN A 190 7.74 10.39 25.88
N ARG A 191 8.62 9.58 25.26
CA ARG A 191 8.99 9.76 23.84
C ARG A 191 7.88 9.39 22.87
N TYR A 192 7.10 8.35 23.18
CA TYR A 192 5.96 7.94 22.37
C TYR A 192 4.90 9.05 22.35
N ILE A 193 4.56 9.61 23.51
CA ILE A 193 3.62 10.72 23.61
C ILE A 193 4.18 11.95 22.89
N GLN A 194 5.48 12.27 23.03
CA GLN A 194 6.13 13.36 22.30
C GLN A 194 6.05 13.18 20.77
N SER A 195 6.11 11.94 20.29
CA SER A 195 5.98 11.65 18.85
C SER A 195 4.56 11.87 18.31
N ILE A 196 3.54 11.80 19.18
CA ILE A 196 2.12 11.99 18.83
C ILE A 196 1.66 13.42 19.10
N GLY A 197 1.89 13.92 20.31
CA GLY A 197 1.64 15.29 20.73
C GLY A 197 2.97 16.02 20.82
N ARG A 198 3.15 17.09 20.05
CA ARG A 198 4.42 17.80 19.76
C ARG A 198 5.27 18.26 20.98
N VAL A 199 4.89 17.96 22.23
CA VAL A 199 5.59 18.33 23.46
C VAL A 199 5.67 17.14 24.41
N GLY A 200 6.87 16.82 24.91
CA GLY A 200 7.08 15.81 25.95
C GLY A 200 6.51 16.24 27.30
N ILE A 201 6.11 15.28 28.14
CA ILE A 201 5.49 15.54 29.45
C ILE A 201 6.55 15.62 30.53
N VAL A 202 7.49 14.68 30.53
CA VAL A 202 8.57 14.60 31.52
C VAL A 202 9.79 15.32 31.00
N HIS A 203 10.33 16.23 31.81
CA HIS A 203 11.56 16.95 31.50
C HIS A 203 12.77 15.99 31.52
N PRO A 204 13.75 16.12 30.59
CA PRO A 204 14.92 15.24 30.54
C PRO A 204 15.72 15.16 31.86
N LEU A 205 15.78 16.25 32.61
CA LEU A 205 16.47 16.30 33.92
C LEU A 205 15.83 15.37 34.94
N ILE A 206 14.49 15.22 34.93
CA ILE A 206 13.79 14.29 35.82
C ILE A 206 14.20 12.86 35.48
N LEU A 207 14.24 12.48 34.20
CA LEU A 207 14.69 11.15 33.77
C LEU A 207 16.14 10.86 34.19
N GLN A 208 17.02 11.87 34.16
CA GLN A 208 18.40 11.72 34.65
C GLN A 208 18.46 11.49 36.16
N VAL A 209 17.59 12.15 36.93
CA VAL A 209 17.48 11.91 38.38
C VAL A 209 17.01 10.49 38.67
N PHE A 210 15.99 9.98 37.95
CA PHE A 210 15.55 8.60 38.09
C PHE A 210 16.68 7.60 37.81
N ALA A 211 17.42 7.81 36.71
CA ALA A 211 18.58 6.96 36.39
C ALA A 211 19.70 7.04 37.44
N LEU A 212 19.95 8.22 38.01
CA LEU A 212 20.94 8.41 39.07
C LEU A 212 20.53 7.67 40.35
N VAL A 213 19.27 7.77 40.76
CA VAL A 213 18.76 7.06 41.94
C VAL A 213 18.80 5.55 41.74
N ASN A 214 18.46 5.05 40.54
CA ASN A 214 18.64 3.62 40.21
C ASN A 214 20.10 3.19 40.36
N GLY A 215 21.04 4.00 39.85
CA GLY A 215 22.47 3.74 40.02
C GLY A 215 22.91 3.70 41.49
N LEU A 216 22.41 4.62 42.32
CA LEU A 216 22.68 4.63 43.76
C LEU A 216 22.10 3.42 44.48
N GLN A 217 20.89 2.98 44.12
CA GLN A 217 20.27 1.77 44.69
C GLN A 217 21.06 0.51 44.34
N ILE A 218 21.55 0.39 43.09
CA ILE A 218 22.39 -0.75 42.68
C ILE A 218 23.70 -0.77 43.46
N VAL A 219 24.33 0.40 43.66
CA VAL A 219 25.56 0.48 44.46
C VAL A 219 25.26 0.11 45.92
N PHE A 220 24.14 0.57 46.46
CA PHE A 220 23.71 0.23 47.82
C PHE A 220 23.48 -1.29 48.00
N GLU A 221 22.76 -1.91 47.07
CA GLU A 221 22.54 -3.36 47.04
C GLU A 221 23.86 -4.13 46.97
N ALA A 222 24.75 -3.75 46.03
CA ALA A 222 26.06 -4.38 45.90
C ALA A 222 26.89 -4.27 47.19
N VAL A 223 26.93 -3.09 47.81
CA VAL A 223 27.68 -2.88 49.06
C VAL A 223 27.15 -3.78 50.17
N VAL A 224 25.83 -3.88 50.36
CA VAL A 224 25.24 -4.71 51.42
C VAL A 224 25.53 -6.19 51.19
N VAL A 225 25.38 -6.66 49.94
CA VAL A 225 25.63 -8.07 49.57
C VAL A 225 27.12 -8.43 49.76
N PHE A 226 28.06 -7.56 49.34
CA PHE A 226 29.49 -7.84 49.47
C PHE A 226 30.03 -7.68 50.89
N MET A 227 29.49 -6.75 51.67
CA MET A 227 29.93 -6.53 53.05
C MET A 227 29.35 -7.55 54.04
N ARG A 228 28.42 -8.43 53.61
CA ARG A 228 27.78 -9.46 54.46
C ARG A 228 27.22 -8.89 55.76
N VAL A 229 26.60 -7.71 55.67
CA VAL A 229 26.09 -6.98 56.86
C VAL A 229 24.76 -7.58 57.33
N GLY A 230 24.79 -8.84 57.77
CA GLY A 230 23.68 -9.56 58.42
C GLY A 230 22.28 -9.32 57.81
N SER A 231 21.25 -9.31 58.67
CA SER A 231 19.83 -9.11 58.34
C SER A 231 19.47 -7.76 57.66
N SER A 232 20.45 -6.97 57.22
CA SER A 232 20.24 -5.69 56.52
C SER A 232 19.77 -5.86 55.07
N TYR A 233 19.80 -7.06 54.50
CA TYR A 233 19.32 -7.31 53.13
C TYR A 233 17.81 -7.05 52.98
N ASP A 234 17.01 -7.23 54.03
CA ASP A 234 15.59 -6.84 54.04
C ASP A 234 15.40 -5.33 53.86
N ILE A 235 16.33 -4.51 54.34
CA ILE A 235 16.30 -3.04 54.19
C ILE A 235 16.52 -2.67 52.72
N VAL A 236 17.46 -3.34 52.05
CA VAL A 236 17.72 -3.17 50.61
C VAL A 236 16.49 -3.58 49.80
N SER A 237 15.92 -4.76 50.09
CA SER A 237 14.71 -5.24 49.42
C SER A 237 13.55 -4.25 49.57
N CYS A 238 13.35 -3.70 50.78
CA CYS A 238 12.34 -2.67 51.02
C CYS A 238 12.63 -1.37 50.26
N SER A 239 13.89 -0.90 50.21
CA SER A 239 14.25 0.34 49.49
C SER A 239 14.02 0.21 47.98
N LEU A 240 14.35 -0.95 47.40
CA LEU A 240 14.09 -1.29 46.00
C LEU A 240 12.58 -1.28 45.70
N LEU A 241 11.76 -1.91 46.57
CA LEU A 241 10.30 -1.95 46.40
C LEU A 241 9.66 -0.56 46.46
N VAL A 242 10.04 0.28 47.43
CA VAL A 242 9.54 1.65 47.55
C VAL A 242 9.84 2.44 46.27
N TRP A 243 11.07 2.34 45.76
CA TRP A 243 11.46 3.05 44.57
C TRP A 243 10.74 2.54 43.31
N PHE A 244 10.59 1.22 43.18
CA PHE A 244 9.83 0.61 42.09
C PHE A 244 8.37 1.09 42.05
N ILE A 245 7.71 1.19 43.21
CA ILE A 245 6.33 1.72 43.31
C ILE A 245 6.28 3.17 42.82
N LEU A 246 7.26 4.01 43.20
CA LEU A 246 7.33 5.41 42.76
C LEU A 246 7.53 5.53 41.24
N GLU A 247 8.37 4.70 40.64
CA GLU A 247 8.57 4.68 39.18
C GLU A 247 7.33 4.19 38.43
N CYS A 248 6.63 3.17 38.95
CA CYS A 248 5.35 2.72 38.39
C CYS A 248 4.28 3.82 38.47
N ALA A 249 4.20 4.53 39.61
CA ALA A 249 3.30 5.66 39.77
C ALA A 249 3.61 6.79 38.77
N ALA A 250 4.89 7.07 38.51
CA ALA A 250 5.30 8.04 37.51
C ALA A 250 4.83 7.64 36.10
N CYS A 251 4.90 6.36 35.72
CA CYS A 251 4.41 5.87 34.43
C CYS A 251 2.91 6.13 34.23
N VAL A 252 2.11 5.82 35.27
CA VAL A 252 0.65 6.05 35.26
C VAL A 252 0.35 7.55 35.20
N LEU A 253 1.07 8.36 35.99
CA LEU A 253 0.89 9.81 36.06
C LEU A 253 1.20 10.48 34.72
N VAL A 254 2.23 10.02 33.99
CA VAL A 254 2.53 10.52 32.64
C VAL A 254 1.37 10.28 31.68
N LEU A 255 0.79 9.08 31.66
CA LEU A 255 -0.38 8.80 30.82
C LEU A 255 -1.61 9.62 31.24
N PHE A 256 -1.81 9.81 32.54
CA PHE A 256 -2.90 10.61 33.08
C PHE A 256 -2.77 12.09 32.67
N ILE A 257 -1.60 12.70 32.86
CA ILE A 257 -1.32 14.08 32.41
C ILE A 257 -1.46 14.21 30.90
N ALA A 258 -0.99 13.21 30.13
CA ALA A 258 -1.16 13.19 28.67
C ALA A 258 -2.63 13.29 28.27
N GLY A 259 -3.48 12.52 28.94
CA GLY A 259 -4.91 12.53 28.72
C GLY A 259 -5.58 13.85 29.10
N GLN A 260 -5.17 14.48 30.20
CA GLN A 260 -5.71 15.77 30.61
C GLN A 260 -5.32 16.91 29.65
N ARG A 261 -4.11 16.87 29.11
CA ARG A 261 -3.59 17.91 28.19
C ARG A 261 -4.23 17.84 26.80
N ASP A 262 -4.59 16.64 26.35
CA ASP A 262 -5.27 16.41 25.08
C ASP A 262 -6.31 15.28 25.22
N ARG A 263 -7.60 15.66 25.27
CA ARG A 263 -8.71 14.70 25.38
C ARG A 263 -8.80 13.75 24.18
N TYR A 264 -8.29 14.14 23.01
CA TYR A 264 -8.28 13.28 21.81
C TYR A 264 -7.25 12.14 21.95
N LEU A 265 -6.11 12.41 22.59
CA LEU A 265 -5.11 11.39 22.95
C LEU A 265 -5.68 10.31 23.88
N LEU A 266 -6.57 10.70 24.82
CA LEU A 266 -7.28 9.78 25.71
C LEU A 266 -8.31 8.90 24.99
N GLN A 267 -8.82 9.35 23.83
CA GLN A 267 -9.74 8.57 23.00
C GLN A 267 -9.01 7.55 22.12
N LYS A 268 -7.70 7.72 21.88
CA LYS A 268 -6.92 6.74 21.12
C LYS A 268 -6.89 5.39 21.83
N THR A 269 -7.24 4.35 21.09
CA THR A 269 -7.39 3.01 21.66
C THR A 269 -6.07 2.44 22.17
N GLU A 270 -4.94 2.74 21.51
CA GLU A 270 -3.60 2.37 21.99
C GLU A 270 -3.30 2.91 23.40
N ILE A 271 -3.61 4.17 23.71
CA ILE A 271 -3.35 4.75 25.05
C ILE A 271 -4.19 4.07 26.12
N LYS A 272 -5.47 3.77 25.84
CA LYS A 272 -6.35 3.05 26.78
C LYS A 272 -5.83 1.66 27.09
N ILE A 273 -5.35 0.94 26.07
CA ILE A 273 -4.76 -0.39 26.25
C ILE A 273 -3.45 -0.32 27.03
N MET A 274 -2.61 0.70 26.79
CA MET A 274 -1.37 0.90 27.56
C MET A 274 -1.68 1.15 29.04
N PHE A 275 -2.69 1.98 29.34
CA PHE A 275 -3.14 2.22 30.71
C PHE A 275 -3.65 0.94 31.37
N LEU A 276 -4.49 0.18 30.67
CA LEU A 276 -5.04 -1.09 31.15
C LEU A 276 -3.93 -2.14 31.38
N GLY A 277 -2.96 -2.21 30.46
CA GLY A 277 -1.79 -3.08 30.57
C GLY A 277 -0.96 -2.77 31.79
N LEU A 278 -0.68 -1.50 32.08
CA LEU A 278 0.04 -1.09 33.30
C LEU A 278 -0.70 -1.49 34.57
N PHE A 279 -2.01 -1.28 34.60
CA PHE A 279 -2.83 -1.64 35.74
C PHE A 279 -2.79 -3.15 36.02
N PHE A 280 -3.00 -3.99 35.00
CA PHE A 280 -2.99 -5.44 35.20
C PHE A 280 -1.61 -6.04 35.40
N SER A 281 -0.55 -5.36 34.95
CA SER A 281 0.81 -5.89 35.08
C SER A 281 1.46 -5.51 36.41
N PHE A 282 1.37 -4.24 36.83
CA PHE A 282 1.97 -3.78 38.08
C PHE A 282 1.01 -3.81 39.26
N GLY A 283 -0.31 -3.67 39.04
CA GLY A 283 -1.31 -3.61 40.10
C GLY A 283 -1.29 -4.82 41.04
N PRO A 284 -1.42 -6.06 40.52
CA PRO A 284 -1.38 -7.26 41.36
C PRO A 284 -0.08 -7.38 42.16
N PHE A 285 1.07 -7.12 41.55
CA PHE A 285 2.37 -7.14 42.25
C PHE A 285 2.45 -6.10 43.38
N ILE A 286 2.04 -4.86 43.10
CA ILE A 286 2.08 -3.78 44.09
C ILE A 286 1.14 -4.07 45.27
N VAL A 287 -0.08 -4.51 44.98
CA VAL A 287 -1.14 -4.69 45.99
C VAL A 287 -0.96 -5.98 46.81
N LEU A 288 -0.61 -7.10 46.17
CA LEU A 288 -0.56 -8.41 46.83
C LEU A 288 0.79 -8.72 47.47
N TYR A 289 1.87 -8.10 46.97
CA TYR A 289 3.22 -8.36 47.46
C TYR A 289 3.92 -7.11 48.00
N ALA A 290 4.12 -6.08 47.18
CA ALA A 290 5.02 -4.97 47.54
C ALA A 290 4.53 -4.17 48.76
N ILE A 291 3.25 -3.75 48.78
CA ILE A 291 2.69 -2.99 49.91
C ILE A 291 2.62 -3.85 51.18
N PRO A 292 2.08 -5.09 51.16
CA PRO A 292 2.08 -5.96 52.34
C PRO A 292 3.49 -6.22 52.88
N LYS A 293 4.48 -6.50 52.02
CA LYS A 293 5.88 -6.71 52.45
C LYS A 293 6.45 -5.48 53.17
N LEU A 294 6.11 -4.26 52.72
CA LEU A 294 6.56 -3.01 53.36
C LEU A 294 5.87 -2.71 54.70
N VAL A 295 4.62 -3.14 54.90
CA VAL A 295 3.81 -2.80 56.08
C VAL A 295 3.86 -3.90 57.15
N ILE A 296 3.81 -5.16 56.73
CA ILE A 296 3.64 -6.34 57.59
C ILE A 296 4.96 -7.13 57.72
N GLY A 297 5.95 -6.88 56.84
CA GLY A 297 7.21 -7.62 56.79
C GLY A 297 7.16 -8.88 55.92
N SER A 298 5.97 -9.29 55.48
CA SER A 298 5.73 -10.40 54.55
C SER A 298 4.67 -10.05 53.50
N GLY A 299 4.80 -10.63 52.30
CA GLY A 299 3.80 -10.50 51.24
C GLY A 299 2.58 -11.37 51.53
N TRP A 300 1.38 -10.98 51.09
CA TRP A 300 0.20 -11.87 51.15
C TRP A 300 0.30 -13.02 50.15
N VAL A 301 0.99 -12.79 49.04
CA VAL A 301 1.26 -13.77 47.99
C VAL A 301 2.76 -13.78 47.74
N ALA A 302 3.34 -14.95 47.49
CA ALA A 302 4.76 -15.08 47.17
C ALA A 302 5.16 -14.28 45.92
N VAL A 303 6.40 -13.80 45.90
CA VAL A 303 6.92 -12.93 44.83
C VAL A 303 6.87 -13.60 43.46
N GLY A 304 7.16 -14.91 43.36
CA GLY A 304 7.13 -15.65 42.09
C GLY A 304 5.76 -15.65 41.42
N HIS A 305 4.70 -15.83 42.21
CA HIS A 305 3.31 -15.83 41.73
C HIS A 305 2.83 -14.45 41.27
N THR A 306 3.35 -13.37 41.88
CA THR A 306 3.00 -12.01 41.48
C THR A 306 3.86 -11.49 40.32
N ALA A 307 5.08 -12.02 40.14
CA ALA A 307 5.97 -11.67 39.04
C ALA A 307 5.40 -12.06 37.67
N ILE A 308 4.57 -13.11 37.58
CA ILE A 308 3.95 -13.54 36.32
C ILE A 308 3.12 -12.43 35.66
N TYR A 309 2.52 -11.54 36.47
CA TYR A 309 1.72 -10.42 35.98
C TYR A 309 2.57 -9.37 35.26
N ILE A 310 3.86 -9.23 35.60
CA ILE A 310 4.76 -8.27 34.93
C ILE A 310 4.95 -8.65 33.45
N VAL A 311 4.89 -9.95 33.10
CA VAL A 311 4.97 -10.46 31.72
C VAL A 311 3.78 -10.03 30.85
N LEU A 312 2.64 -9.66 31.47
CA LEU A 312 1.48 -9.13 30.75
C LEU A 312 1.79 -7.79 30.05
N LEU A 313 2.80 -7.05 30.50
CA LEU A 313 3.11 -5.75 29.95
C LEU A 313 3.83 -5.85 28.59
N PRO A 314 4.91 -6.64 28.42
CA PRO A 314 5.45 -6.97 27.10
C PRO A 314 4.39 -7.51 26.13
N THR A 315 3.53 -8.43 26.58
CA THR A 315 2.49 -9.01 25.72
C THR A 315 1.46 -7.97 25.27
N THR A 316 1.12 -7.01 26.13
CA THR A 316 0.29 -5.85 25.76
C THR A 316 0.91 -5.03 24.63
N PHE A 317 2.23 -4.77 24.69
CA PHE A 317 2.93 -4.05 23.62
C PHE A 317 3.06 -4.86 22.34
N ILE A 318 3.31 -6.17 22.44
CA ILE A 318 3.28 -7.09 21.30
C ILE A 318 1.89 -7.07 20.63
N TYR A 319 0.83 -7.07 21.43
CA TYR A 319 -0.55 -6.93 20.93
C TYR A 319 -0.78 -5.59 20.27
N LEU A 320 -0.31 -4.47 20.81
CA LEU A 320 -0.48 -3.14 20.20
C LEU A 320 0.29 -2.99 18.87
N ILE A 321 1.42 -3.66 18.75
CA ILE A 321 2.22 -3.71 17.53
C ILE A 321 1.52 -4.58 16.50
N SER A 322 1.15 -5.80 16.90
CA SER A 322 0.31 -6.69 16.09
C SER A 322 -0.98 -5.98 15.68
N ALA A 323 -1.53 -5.18 16.60
CA ALA A 323 -2.53 -4.13 16.54
C ALA A 323 -2.66 -3.40 15.20
N LYS A 324 -1.50 -3.11 14.59
CA LYS A 324 -1.26 -1.93 13.76
C LYS A 324 -1.55 -0.61 14.49
N ARG A 325 -1.57 -0.64 15.82
CA ARG A 325 -1.92 0.50 16.68
C ARG A 325 -0.69 1.27 17.14
N LEU A 326 0.45 0.59 17.18
CA LEU A 326 1.74 1.18 17.55
C LEU A 326 2.69 1.27 16.35
N LEU A 327 2.64 0.30 15.42
CA LEU A 327 3.52 0.21 14.26
C LEU A 327 2.76 -0.26 13.01
N ASP A 328 2.95 0.44 11.90
CA ASP A 328 2.47 0.02 10.58
C ASP A 328 3.48 -0.92 9.91
N ILE A 329 3.27 -2.23 10.09
CA ILE A 329 4.10 -3.33 9.52
C ILE A 329 3.19 -4.25 8.71
N ASP A 330 2.42 -3.65 7.81
CA ASP A 330 1.35 -4.25 7.01
C ASP A 330 1.68 -5.62 6.39
N PHE A 331 2.91 -5.83 5.94
CA PHE A 331 3.29 -7.04 5.22
C PHE A 331 3.46 -8.28 6.11
N TYR A 332 3.97 -8.13 7.35
CA TYR A 332 4.35 -9.28 8.19
C TYR A 332 3.29 -9.60 9.24
N ILE A 333 2.60 -8.57 9.76
CA ILE A 333 1.70 -8.70 10.89
C ILE A 333 0.34 -9.28 10.50
N GLY A 334 -0.18 -8.96 9.30
CA GLY A 334 -1.44 -9.54 8.82
C GLY A 334 -1.39 -11.06 8.72
N ARG A 335 -0.28 -11.57 8.18
CA ARG A 335 0.00 -13.01 8.02
C ARG A 335 0.25 -13.69 9.36
N PHE A 336 1.05 -13.05 10.23
CA PHE A 336 1.26 -13.53 11.60
C PHE A 336 -0.05 -13.67 12.39
N ARG A 337 -0.93 -12.66 12.35
CA ARG A 337 -2.25 -12.71 13.02
C ARG A 337 -3.13 -13.85 12.54
N TYR A 338 -3.21 -14.04 11.22
CA TYR A 338 -3.99 -15.11 10.63
C TYR A 338 -3.45 -16.48 11.06
N ASN A 339 -2.13 -16.67 10.97
CA ASN A 339 -1.48 -17.91 11.37
C ASN A 339 -1.56 -18.15 12.89
N ALA A 340 -1.47 -17.10 13.71
CA ALA A 340 -1.61 -17.19 15.16
C ALA A 340 -3.05 -17.54 15.57
N GLY A 341 -4.05 -16.96 14.90
CA GLY A 341 -5.46 -17.33 15.11
C GLY A 341 -5.71 -18.79 14.73
N LEU A 342 -5.18 -19.24 13.59
CA LEU A 342 -5.28 -20.65 13.17
C LEU A 342 -4.56 -21.58 14.15
N ALA A 343 -3.35 -21.19 14.60
CA ALA A 343 -2.59 -21.94 15.57
C ALA A 343 -3.35 -22.08 16.89
N PHE A 344 -3.98 -21.01 17.38
CA PHE A 344 -4.79 -21.07 18.59
C PHE A 344 -5.98 -22.02 18.46
N ILE A 345 -6.71 -21.98 17.35
CA ILE A 345 -7.84 -22.89 17.08
C ILE A 345 -7.36 -24.35 17.05
N LEU A 346 -6.28 -24.63 16.32
CA LEU A 346 -5.70 -25.97 16.24
C LEU A 346 -5.20 -26.45 17.61
N SER A 347 -4.66 -25.55 18.41
CA SER A 347 -4.19 -25.84 19.78
C SER A 347 -5.33 -26.10 20.74
N PHE A 348 -6.43 -25.37 20.61
CA PHE A 348 -7.63 -25.62 21.41
C PHE A 348 -8.25 -26.98 21.06
N ILE A 349 -8.29 -27.35 19.79
CA ILE A 349 -8.75 -28.67 19.35
C ILE A 349 -7.84 -29.78 19.90
N HIS A 350 -6.52 -29.57 19.82
CA HIS A 350 -5.54 -30.50 20.37
C HIS A 350 -5.70 -30.65 21.89
N TRP A 351 -5.78 -29.55 22.63
CA TRP A 351 -6.00 -29.55 24.08
C TRP A 351 -7.31 -30.25 24.46
N LEU A 352 -8.42 -29.99 23.73
CA LEU A 352 -9.70 -30.66 23.97
C LEU A 352 -9.59 -32.18 23.78
N LEU A 353 -8.89 -32.62 22.72
CA LEU A 353 -8.63 -34.04 22.47
C LEU A 353 -7.78 -34.65 23.59
N ASP A 354 -6.72 -33.96 23.98
CA ASP A 354 -5.77 -34.44 24.99
C ASP A 354 -6.41 -34.52 26.38
N SER A 355 -7.25 -33.54 26.74
CA SER A 355 -8.03 -33.55 27.98
C SER A 355 -9.04 -34.70 28.05
N VAL A 356 -9.66 -35.05 26.92
CA VAL A 356 -10.55 -36.22 26.83
C VAL A 356 -9.79 -37.54 26.93
N LEU A 357 -8.52 -37.58 26.51
CA LEU A 357 -7.75 -38.82 26.36
C LEU A 357 -6.80 -39.11 27.53
N SER A 358 -6.11 -38.12 28.11
CA SER A 358 -4.92 -38.37 28.95
C SER A 358 -5.18 -38.38 30.47
N HIS A 359 -6.30 -37.81 30.97
CA HIS A 359 -6.64 -37.73 32.42
C HIS A 359 -5.55 -37.15 33.35
N SER A 360 -4.46 -36.61 32.81
CA SER A 360 -3.33 -36.06 33.57
C SER A 360 -3.27 -34.54 33.40
N PRO A 361 -3.49 -33.76 34.48
CA PRO A 361 -3.57 -32.30 34.39
C PRO A 361 -2.25 -31.63 33.94
N ASP A 362 -1.10 -32.25 34.18
CA ASP A 362 0.20 -31.68 33.81
C ASP A 362 0.47 -31.72 32.30
N LEU A 363 0.03 -32.78 31.61
CA LEU A 363 0.12 -32.92 30.15
C LEU A 363 -0.81 -31.92 29.44
N GLU A 364 -1.97 -31.62 30.04
CA GLU A 364 -2.92 -30.65 29.48
C GLU A 364 -2.31 -29.25 29.38
N ILE A 365 -1.55 -28.82 30.40
CA ILE A 365 -0.93 -27.49 30.43
C ILE A 365 0.23 -27.38 29.44
N GLU A 366 1.05 -28.43 29.31
CA GLU A 366 2.14 -28.47 28.34
C GLU A 366 1.62 -28.41 26.90
N SER A 367 0.54 -29.14 26.60
CA SER A 367 -0.09 -29.12 25.28
C SER A 367 -0.59 -27.72 24.90
N LEU A 368 -1.09 -26.95 25.86
CA LEU A 368 -1.63 -25.61 25.65
C LEU A 368 -0.53 -24.58 25.31
N ILE A 369 0.70 -24.79 25.77
CA ILE A 369 1.82 -23.85 25.61
C ILE A 369 2.65 -24.20 24.37
N PHE A 370 3.02 -25.47 24.17
CA PHE A 370 3.96 -25.86 23.13
C PHE A 370 3.31 -26.06 21.75
N PHE A 371 2.10 -26.62 21.72
CA PHE A 371 1.41 -26.91 20.47
C PHE A 371 1.14 -25.65 19.61
N PRO A 372 0.70 -24.50 20.17
CA PRO A 372 0.51 -23.29 19.38
C PRO A 372 1.80 -22.80 18.73
N ILE A 373 2.94 -22.91 19.42
CA ILE A 373 4.24 -22.45 18.92
C ILE A 373 4.66 -23.30 17.72
N ILE A 374 4.53 -24.63 17.83
CA ILE A 374 4.88 -25.58 16.76
C ILE A 374 4.00 -25.37 15.53
N VAL A 375 2.67 -25.27 15.73
CA VAL A 375 1.73 -25.03 14.63
C VAL A 375 2.00 -23.70 13.94
N MET A 376 2.26 -22.64 14.71
CA MET A 376 2.59 -21.33 14.17
C MET A 376 3.88 -21.37 13.33
N LEU A 377 4.91 -22.08 13.79
CA LEU A 377 6.17 -22.27 13.05
C LEU A 377 5.91 -23.01 11.72
N LEU A 378 5.14 -24.09 11.73
CA LEU A 378 4.82 -24.87 10.54
C LEU A 378 4.05 -24.05 9.50
N LEU A 379 3.04 -23.29 9.93
CA LEU A 379 2.26 -22.42 9.05
C LEU A 379 3.14 -21.34 8.42
N TYR A 380 4.05 -20.75 9.20
CA TYR A 380 4.98 -19.75 8.69
C TYR A 380 5.99 -20.34 7.69
N ILE A 381 6.54 -21.53 7.96
CA ILE A 381 7.41 -22.25 7.02
C ILE A 381 6.65 -22.55 5.73
N LYS A 382 5.43 -23.08 5.83
CA LYS A 382 4.56 -23.36 4.68
C LYS A 382 4.32 -22.12 3.84
N GLU A 383 4.05 -20.98 4.47
CA GLU A 383 3.85 -19.71 3.79
C GLU A 383 5.14 -19.19 3.12
N MET A 384 6.29 -19.35 3.77
CA MET A 384 7.57 -18.96 3.18
C MET A 384 7.93 -19.84 1.98
N LEU A 385 7.62 -21.14 2.05
CA LEU A 385 7.75 -22.07 0.94
C LEU A 385 6.82 -21.67 -0.21
N ASP A 386 5.53 -21.41 0.07
CA ASP A 386 4.56 -20.95 -0.93
C ASP A 386 5.05 -19.67 -1.64
N TYR A 387 5.63 -18.72 -0.91
CA TYR A 387 6.20 -17.50 -1.50
C TYR A 387 7.43 -17.78 -2.36
N ARG A 388 8.40 -18.55 -1.84
CA ARG A 388 9.69 -18.82 -2.52
C ARG A 388 9.51 -19.71 -3.75
N PHE A 389 8.54 -20.60 -3.71
CA PHE A 389 8.25 -21.55 -4.79
C PHE A 389 7.07 -21.11 -5.68
N ARG A 390 6.42 -19.96 -5.38
CA ARG A 390 5.33 -19.39 -6.19
C ARG A 390 5.69 -19.25 -7.67
N SER A 391 6.95 -18.99 -7.98
CA SER A 391 7.44 -18.82 -9.36
C SER A 391 8.01 -20.09 -10.00
N ARG A 392 8.18 -21.19 -9.25
CA ARG A 392 8.89 -22.40 -9.72
C ARG A 392 8.09 -23.69 -9.66
N LEU A 393 7.11 -23.83 -8.77
CA LEU A 393 6.38 -25.10 -8.59
C LEU A 393 4.96 -25.10 -9.15
N LEU A 394 4.36 -23.93 -9.35
CA LEU A 394 3.02 -23.80 -9.94
C LEU A 394 3.11 -22.82 -11.09
N THR A 395 3.33 -23.34 -12.29
CA THR A 395 3.00 -22.65 -13.54
C THR A 395 1.49 -22.42 -13.55
N MET A 396 1.04 -21.37 -12.87
CA MET A 396 -0.32 -20.87 -13.03
C MET A 396 -0.38 -20.29 -14.44
N THR A 397 -0.97 -21.04 -15.36
CA THR A 397 -1.14 -20.77 -16.78
C THR A 397 -1.93 -19.48 -17.10
N ASN A 398 -2.34 -18.71 -16.09
CA ASN A 398 -3.08 -17.46 -16.22
C ASN A 398 -2.58 -16.43 -15.18
N ASP A 399 -1.60 -15.60 -15.55
CA ASP A 399 -1.27 -14.40 -14.78
C ASP A 399 -2.37 -13.34 -14.98
N TYR A 400 -3.44 -13.46 -14.19
CA TYR A 400 -4.61 -12.58 -14.24
C TYR A 400 -4.24 -11.10 -14.04
N GLN A 401 -3.17 -10.78 -13.29
CA GLN A 401 -2.73 -9.41 -13.09
C GLN A 401 -2.13 -8.82 -14.37
N LEU A 402 -1.22 -9.55 -15.02
CA LEU A 402 -0.63 -9.11 -16.28
C LEU A 402 -1.70 -8.91 -17.37
N LYS A 403 -2.71 -9.79 -17.44
CA LYS A 403 -3.83 -9.66 -18.38
C LYS A 403 -4.71 -8.44 -18.06
N LEU A 404 -4.99 -8.16 -16.78
CA LEU A 404 -5.71 -6.95 -16.37
C LEU A 404 -4.99 -5.67 -16.80
N ASP A 405 -3.68 -5.58 -16.55
CA ASP A 405 -2.89 -4.38 -16.88
C ASP A 405 -2.86 -4.13 -18.39
N GLN A 406 -2.70 -5.19 -19.19
CA GLN A 406 -2.79 -5.11 -20.64
C GLN A 406 -4.18 -4.65 -21.09
N PHE A 407 -5.25 -5.24 -20.55
CA PHE A 407 -6.61 -4.86 -20.89
C PHE A 407 -6.91 -3.40 -20.54
N ALA A 408 -6.53 -2.94 -19.34
CA ALA A 408 -6.71 -1.56 -18.89
C ALA A 408 -6.03 -0.54 -19.83
N SER A 409 -4.81 -0.84 -20.28
CA SER A 409 -4.10 -0.03 -21.27
C SER A 409 -4.85 0.06 -22.60
N HIS A 410 -5.42 -1.05 -23.08
CA HIS A 410 -6.17 -1.09 -24.33
C HIS A 410 -7.51 -0.34 -24.26
N ILE A 411 -8.30 -0.50 -23.19
CA ILE A 411 -9.60 0.17 -23.08
C ILE A 411 -9.48 1.69 -22.91
N SER A 412 -8.38 2.18 -22.34
CA SER A 412 -8.14 3.62 -22.15
C SER A 412 -8.11 4.42 -23.46
N LYS A 413 -7.88 3.76 -24.59
CA LYS A 413 -7.80 4.36 -25.94
C LYS A 413 -9.12 4.26 -26.72
N VAL A 414 -10.14 3.63 -26.13
CA VAL A 414 -11.41 3.39 -26.81
C VAL A 414 -12.26 4.66 -26.78
N MET A 415 -12.81 5.03 -27.94
CA MET A 415 -13.60 6.25 -28.14
C MET A 415 -15.08 5.97 -28.46
N LYS A 416 -15.46 4.70 -28.65
CA LYS A 416 -16.82 4.27 -29.01
C LYS A 416 -17.28 3.16 -28.08
N VAL A 417 -18.56 3.19 -27.71
CA VAL A 417 -19.17 2.20 -26.80
C VAL A 417 -19.10 0.79 -27.40
N ASN A 418 -19.47 0.62 -28.68
CA ASN A 418 -19.44 -0.69 -29.34
C ASN A 418 -18.04 -1.35 -29.33
N ASP A 419 -16.98 -0.56 -29.49
CA ASP A 419 -15.60 -1.06 -29.47
C ASP A 419 -15.20 -1.56 -28.07
N LEU A 420 -15.74 -0.93 -27.01
CA LEU A 420 -15.54 -1.32 -25.63
C LEU A 420 -16.26 -2.64 -25.33
N GLU A 421 -17.53 -2.74 -25.75
CA GLU A 421 -18.37 -3.93 -25.58
C GLU A 421 -17.73 -5.16 -26.24
N GLU A 422 -17.26 -5.01 -27.48
CA GLU A 422 -16.65 -6.11 -28.22
C GLU A 422 -15.36 -6.62 -27.55
N ARG A 423 -14.51 -5.69 -27.11
CA ARG A 423 -13.26 -6.03 -26.43
C ARG A 423 -13.51 -6.67 -25.07
N PHE A 424 -14.48 -6.18 -24.32
CA PHE A 424 -14.82 -6.72 -23.00
C PHE A 424 -15.26 -8.18 -23.08
N ILE A 425 -16.18 -8.50 -24.00
CA ILE A 425 -16.65 -9.88 -24.18
C ILE A 425 -15.52 -10.77 -24.70
N ARG A 426 -14.70 -10.28 -25.63
CA ARG A 426 -13.55 -11.03 -26.16
C ARG A 426 -12.55 -11.39 -25.06
N GLU A 427 -12.24 -10.46 -24.17
CA GLU A 427 -11.31 -10.69 -23.06
C GLU A 427 -11.85 -11.77 -22.10
N ILE A 428 -13.13 -11.68 -21.72
CA ILE A 428 -13.77 -12.68 -20.84
C ILE A 428 -13.70 -14.08 -21.49
N LYS A 429 -14.03 -14.18 -22.78
CA LYS A 429 -13.97 -15.46 -23.52
C LYS A 429 -12.55 -16.03 -23.59
N GLN A 430 -11.55 -15.19 -23.87
CA GLN A 430 -10.15 -15.62 -24.02
C GLN A 430 -9.51 -16.02 -22.68
N VAL A 431 -9.77 -15.28 -21.61
CA VAL A 431 -9.12 -15.52 -20.31
C VAL A 431 -9.78 -16.67 -19.55
N LEU A 432 -11.11 -16.79 -19.61
CA LEU A 432 -11.84 -17.85 -18.92
C LEU A 432 -12.04 -19.12 -19.78
N GLY A 433 -11.86 -19.02 -21.10
CA GLY A 433 -12.14 -20.14 -22.02
C GLY A 433 -13.62 -20.50 -22.10
N ILE A 434 -14.52 -19.55 -21.80
CA ILE A 434 -15.97 -19.75 -21.76
C ILE A 434 -16.57 -19.12 -23.02
N ASN A 435 -17.28 -19.90 -23.84
CA ASN A 435 -17.95 -19.38 -25.04
C ASN A 435 -19.34 -18.80 -24.74
N ALA A 436 -20.00 -19.30 -23.69
CA ALA A 436 -21.30 -18.85 -23.22
C ALA A 436 -21.16 -17.56 -22.41
N VAL A 437 -20.98 -16.43 -23.10
CA VAL A 437 -20.91 -15.09 -22.50
C VAL A 437 -21.81 -14.16 -23.29
N SER A 438 -22.69 -13.43 -22.60
CA SER A 438 -23.71 -12.57 -23.21
C SER A 438 -23.76 -11.20 -22.53
N LEU A 439 -23.73 -10.14 -23.32
CA LEU A 439 -23.93 -8.76 -22.88
C LEU A 439 -25.38 -8.34 -23.15
N LEU A 440 -26.07 -7.93 -22.10
CA LEU A 440 -27.48 -7.60 -22.07
C LEU A 440 -27.67 -6.13 -21.67
N GLU A 441 -28.51 -5.43 -22.41
CA GLU A 441 -29.07 -4.13 -22.04
C GLU A 441 -30.37 -4.37 -21.29
N VAL A 442 -30.50 -3.77 -20.10
CA VAL A 442 -31.69 -3.88 -19.24
C VAL A 442 -32.27 -2.48 -19.07
N ASP A 443 -33.48 -2.27 -19.60
CA ASP A 443 -34.26 -1.06 -19.39
C ASP A 443 -35.02 -1.17 -18.06
N TRP A 444 -34.75 -0.23 -17.14
CA TRP A 444 -35.31 -0.25 -15.79
C TRP A 444 -36.75 0.29 -15.71
N GLN A 445 -37.24 0.95 -16.75
CA GLN A 445 -38.59 1.48 -16.84
C GLN A 445 -39.54 0.46 -17.46
N THR A 446 -39.11 -0.20 -18.55
CA THR A 446 -39.94 -1.16 -19.28
C THR A 446 -39.75 -2.60 -18.82
N PHE A 447 -38.78 -2.86 -17.95
CA PHE A 447 -38.38 -4.20 -17.51
C PHE A 447 -38.02 -5.13 -18.68
N SER A 448 -37.58 -4.55 -19.80
CA SER A 448 -37.20 -5.29 -21.00
C SER A 448 -35.69 -5.56 -21.01
N MET A 449 -35.32 -6.72 -21.56
CA MET A 449 -33.92 -7.09 -21.75
C MET A 449 -33.65 -7.30 -23.24
N ARG A 450 -32.58 -6.68 -23.73
CA ARG A 450 -32.13 -6.79 -25.11
C ARG A 450 -30.71 -7.36 -25.15
N LEU A 451 -30.49 -8.37 -25.97
CA LEU A 451 -29.15 -8.87 -26.25
C LEU A 451 -28.40 -7.86 -27.14
N ILE A 452 -27.28 -7.37 -26.64
CA ILE A 452 -26.35 -6.55 -27.45
C ILE A 452 -25.45 -7.46 -28.26
N MET A 453 -24.80 -8.41 -27.58
CA MET A 453 -23.88 -9.35 -28.21
C MET A 453 -23.59 -10.58 -27.33
N GLY A 454 -23.22 -11.70 -27.94
CA GLY A 454 -22.76 -12.89 -27.23
C GLY A 454 -23.59 -14.13 -27.51
N TYR A 455 -23.71 -15.02 -26.53
CA TYR A 455 -24.42 -16.29 -26.66
C TYR A 455 -25.94 -16.09 -26.62
N GLU A 456 -26.69 -16.70 -27.54
CA GLU A 456 -28.14 -16.45 -27.70
C GLU A 456 -29.00 -17.22 -26.68
N GLU A 457 -28.53 -18.36 -26.19
CA GLU A 457 -29.25 -19.19 -25.20
C GLU A 457 -28.82 -18.82 -23.78
N TYR A 458 -29.44 -17.77 -23.21
CA TYR A 458 -29.21 -17.32 -21.82
C TYR A 458 -30.50 -17.42 -20.97
N PRO A 459 -30.40 -17.65 -19.65
CA PRO A 459 -31.55 -17.95 -18.78
C PRO A 459 -32.36 -16.70 -18.42
N THR A 460 -33.30 -16.31 -19.28
CA THR A 460 -34.11 -15.09 -19.17
C THR A 460 -34.87 -14.98 -17.84
N GLU A 461 -35.59 -16.01 -17.40
CA GLU A 461 -36.38 -15.97 -16.15
C GLU A 461 -35.51 -15.75 -14.91
N LEU A 462 -34.34 -16.40 -14.85
CA LEU A 462 -33.41 -16.34 -13.72
C LEU A 462 -32.68 -14.99 -13.66
N LEU A 463 -32.37 -14.42 -14.83
CA LEU A 463 -31.81 -13.07 -14.99
C LEU A 463 -32.81 -12.00 -14.53
N THR A 464 -34.08 -12.10 -14.95
CA THR A 464 -35.12 -11.15 -14.54
C THR A 464 -35.33 -11.13 -13.03
N ASP A 465 -35.36 -12.31 -12.40
CA ASP A 465 -35.65 -12.44 -10.97
C ASP A 465 -34.52 -11.85 -10.09
N VAL A 466 -33.28 -11.94 -10.57
CA VAL A 466 -32.09 -11.45 -9.88
C VAL A 466 -31.94 -9.94 -10.02
N MET A 467 -32.16 -9.40 -11.22
CA MET A 467 -31.96 -7.98 -11.50
C MET A 467 -33.05 -7.13 -10.85
N PHE A 468 -34.32 -7.53 -10.94
CA PHE A 468 -35.45 -6.68 -10.51
C PHE A 468 -35.79 -6.79 -9.02
N LYS A 469 -35.34 -7.83 -8.30
CA LYS A 469 -35.51 -7.92 -6.83
C LYS A 469 -34.44 -7.14 -6.05
N LYS A 470 -33.20 -7.07 -6.53
CA LYS A 470 -32.11 -6.27 -5.94
C LYS A 470 -31.12 -5.81 -7.03
N PRO A 471 -31.01 -4.50 -7.31
CA PRO A 471 -30.04 -4.02 -8.30
C PRO A 471 -28.61 -4.35 -7.87
N LEU A 472 -27.83 -4.90 -8.80
CA LEU A 472 -26.43 -5.22 -8.60
C LEU A 472 -25.56 -3.96 -8.75
N PRO A 473 -24.74 -3.59 -7.74
CA PRO A 473 -23.78 -2.50 -7.88
C PRO A 473 -22.71 -2.82 -8.94
N ALA A 474 -22.12 -1.79 -9.54
CA ALA A 474 -21.03 -1.94 -10.50
C ALA A 474 -19.87 -2.75 -9.90
N GLY A 475 -19.38 -3.75 -10.66
CA GLY A 475 -18.28 -4.62 -10.22
C GLY A 475 -18.65 -5.67 -9.16
N VAL A 476 -19.94 -5.90 -8.88
CA VAL A 476 -20.38 -7.02 -8.04
C VAL A 476 -20.77 -8.19 -8.92
N ILE A 477 -20.21 -9.37 -8.64
CA ILE A 477 -20.60 -10.64 -9.27
C ILE A 477 -21.59 -11.36 -8.38
N LYS A 478 -22.66 -11.89 -8.98
CA LYS A 478 -23.57 -12.82 -8.33
C LYS A 478 -23.52 -14.17 -9.04
N VAL A 479 -23.14 -15.20 -8.30
CA VAL A 479 -23.13 -16.58 -8.79
C VAL A 479 -24.56 -17.12 -8.77
N LEU A 480 -24.96 -17.78 -9.85
CA LEU A 480 -26.25 -18.41 -10.08
C LEU A 480 -26.08 -19.93 -10.20
N SER A 481 -27.20 -20.65 -10.27
CA SER A 481 -27.22 -22.11 -10.46
C SER A 481 -26.71 -22.57 -11.83
N ASN A 482 -26.55 -21.66 -12.79
CA ASN A 482 -26.16 -21.94 -14.18
C ASN A 482 -25.18 -20.90 -14.74
N GLY A 483 -24.31 -20.35 -13.88
CA GLY A 483 -23.30 -19.37 -14.27
C GLY A 483 -23.17 -18.20 -13.28
N ALA A 484 -22.77 -17.04 -13.77
CA ALA A 484 -22.61 -15.82 -13.00
C ALA A 484 -23.10 -14.59 -13.76
N ILE A 485 -23.59 -13.60 -13.01
CA ILE A 485 -23.96 -12.29 -13.51
C ILE A 485 -22.97 -11.25 -12.98
N LEU A 486 -22.62 -10.31 -13.85
CA LEU A 486 -21.74 -9.19 -13.56
C LEU A 486 -22.32 -7.90 -14.13
N SER A 487 -22.30 -6.81 -13.37
CA SER A 487 -22.68 -5.48 -13.86
C SER A 487 -21.51 -4.84 -14.61
N ALA A 488 -21.71 -4.53 -15.90
CA ALA A 488 -20.71 -3.98 -16.81
C ALA A 488 -20.69 -2.45 -16.80
N GLY A 489 -21.85 -1.80 -16.60
CA GLY A 489 -21.97 -0.34 -16.58
C GLY A 489 -23.41 0.12 -16.44
N GLU A 490 -23.61 1.41 -16.23
CA GLU A 490 -24.93 2.04 -16.11
C GLU A 490 -24.98 3.32 -16.94
N SER A 491 -26.12 3.54 -17.60
CA SER A 491 -26.51 4.79 -18.23
C SER A 491 -27.70 5.40 -17.46
N ARG A 492 -28.15 6.60 -17.82
CA ARG A 492 -29.27 7.28 -17.14
C ARG A 492 -30.57 6.46 -17.14
N GLU A 493 -30.78 5.61 -18.15
CA GLU A 493 -32.03 4.84 -18.32
C GLU A 493 -31.82 3.32 -18.34
N ASN A 494 -30.63 2.86 -18.76
CA ASN A 494 -30.36 1.43 -19.00
C ASN A 494 -29.14 0.94 -18.19
N LYS A 495 -29.20 -0.31 -17.71
CA LYS A 495 -28.06 -1.01 -17.11
C LYS A 495 -27.51 -2.07 -18.05
N TYR A 496 -26.19 -2.22 -18.07
CA TYR A 496 -25.48 -3.16 -18.92
C TYR A 496 -24.96 -4.31 -18.06
N VAL A 497 -25.34 -5.53 -18.41
CA VAL A 497 -25.12 -6.73 -17.61
C VAL A 497 -24.48 -7.80 -18.46
N VAL A 498 -23.45 -8.46 -17.92
CA VAL A 498 -22.84 -9.64 -18.53
C VAL A 498 -23.29 -10.88 -17.80
N TRP A 499 -23.85 -11.83 -18.55
CA TRP A 499 -24.05 -13.20 -18.11
C TRP A 499 -22.89 -14.07 -18.61
N ILE A 500 -22.37 -14.90 -17.72
CA ILE A 500 -21.28 -15.84 -17.96
C ILE A 500 -21.80 -17.22 -17.59
N GLY A 501 -21.93 -18.12 -18.56
CA GLY A 501 -22.33 -19.50 -18.33
C GLY A 501 -21.24 -20.34 -17.67
N ASP A 502 -21.55 -21.59 -17.39
CA ASP A 502 -20.60 -22.53 -16.79
C ASP A 502 -19.44 -22.88 -17.75
N LYS A 503 -18.31 -23.26 -17.16
CA LYS A 503 -17.15 -23.71 -17.93
C LYS A 503 -17.43 -25.06 -18.59
N GLN A 504 -16.81 -25.29 -19.75
CA GLN A 504 -16.93 -26.56 -20.49
C GLN A 504 -16.51 -27.80 -19.67
N ASN A 505 -15.69 -27.62 -18.63
CA ASN A 505 -15.24 -28.66 -17.72
C ASN A 505 -16.16 -28.88 -16.49
N GLY A 506 -17.31 -28.20 -16.42
CA GLY A 506 -18.28 -28.34 -15.34
C GLY A 506 -17.83 -27.75 -13.99
N THR A 507 -16.75 -26.97 -13.96
CA THR A 507 -16.28 -26.30 -12.73
C THR A 507 -16.82 -24.88 -12.61
N SER A 508 -17.17 -24.46 -11.40
CA SER A 508 -17.55 -23.08 -11.12
C SER A 508 -16.34 -22.13 -11.20
N LEU A 509 -16.60 -20.83 -11.30
CA LEU A 509 -15.55 -19.80 -11.24
C LEU A 509 -14.81 -19.86 -9.90
N ASN A 510 -13.48 -19.86 -9.95
CA ASN A 510 -12.62 -19.83 -8.77
C ASN A 510 -12.54 -18.39 -8.19
N ILE A 511 -12.09 -18.26 -6.95
CA ILE A 511 -11.91 -16.98 -6.25
C ILE A 511 -11.07 -16.00 -7.07
N ASP A 512 -9.96 -16.45 -7.66
CA ASP A 512 -9.09 -15.59 -8.48
C ASP A 512 -9.78 -15.10 -9.76
N GLU A 513 -10.60 -15.94 -10.41
CA GLU A 513 -11.36 -15.58 -11.60
C GLU A 513 -12.50 -14.60 -11.27
N MET A 514 -13.15 -14.79 -10.12
CA MET A 514 -14.16 -13.86 -9.63
C MET A 514 -13.54 -12.50 -9.31
N ILE A 515 -12.40 -12.45 -8.62
CA ILE A 515 -11.69 -11.20 -8.32
C ILE A 515 -11.24 -10.52 -9.61
N TRP A 516 -10.70 -11.29 -10.56
CA TRP A 516 -10.30 -10.78 -11.87
C TRP A 516 -11.49 -10.18 -12.63
N LEU A 517 -12.60 -10.91 -12.75
CA LEU A 517 -13.83 -10.43 -13.41
C LEU A 517 -14.42 -9.18 -12.74
N GLN A 518 -14.44 -9.13 -11.40
CA GLN A 518 -14.92 -7.95 -10.66
C GLN A 518 -14.07 -6.72 -10.98
N THR A 519 -12.75 -6.89 -11.01
CA THR A 519 -11.81 -5.82 -11.32
C THR A 519 -11.94 -5.36 -12.77
N LEU A 520 -12.02 -6.32 -13.70
CA LEU A 520 -12.25 -6.06 -15.12
C LEU A 520 -13.53 -5.26 -15.34
N SER A 521 -14.63 -5.65 -14.69
CA SER A 521 -15.91 -4.95 -14.80
C SER A 521 -15.84 -3.52 -14.30
N ARG A 522 -15.17 -3.27 -13.17
CA ARG A 522 -15.03 -1.91 -12.64
C ARG A 522 -14.33 -0.98 -13.63
N TYR A 523 -13.26 -1.46 -14.26
CA TYR A 523 -12.58 -0.70 -15.30
C TYR A 523 -13.50 -0.40 -16.49
N VAL A 524 -14.22 -1.41 -16.97
CA VAL A 524 -15.19 -1.23 -18.05
C VAL A 524 -16.28 -0.25 -17.64
N SER A 525 -16.87 -0.37 -16.45
CA SER A 525 -17.91 0.56 -15.96
C SER A 525 -17.45 2.01 -15.97
N ILE A 526 -16.22 2.28 -15.52
CA ILE A 526 -15.66 3.64 -15.53
C ILE A 526 -15.53 4.19 -16.96
N VAL A 527 -14.99 3.39 -17.89
CA VAL A 527 -14.86 3.81 -19.29
C VAL A 527 -16.23 3.97 -19.95
N PHE A 528 -17.17 3.09 -19.61
CA PHE A 528 -18.54 3.11 -20.08
C PHE A 528 -19.25 4.41 -19.66
N GLU A 529 -19.22 4.76 -18.37
CA GLU A 529 -19.77 6.02 -17.84
C GLU A 529 -19.14 7.25 -18.52
N ASN A 530 -17.82 7.26 -18.69
CA ASN A 530 -17.11 8.36 -19.34
C ASN A 530 -17.55 8.54 -20.80
N LEU A 531 -17.69 7.45 -21.57
CA LEU A 531 -18.13 7.52 -22.97
C LEU A 531 -19.57 8.03 -23.09
N TYR A 532 -20.47 7.60 -22.21
CA TYR A 532 -21.86 8.10 -22.19
C TYR A 532 -21.95 9.56 -21.75
N LEU A 533 -21.13 9.99 -20.80
CA LEU A 533 -21.04 11.42 -20.43
C LEU A 533 -20.57 12.26 -21.61
N ILE A 534 -19.54 11.81 -22.34
CA ILE A 534 -19.05 12.49 -23.54
C ILE A 534 -20.13 12.54 -24.63
N GLN A 535 -20.84 11.43 -24.88
CA GLN A 535 -21.96 11.40 -25.83
C GLN A 535 -23.09 12.34 -25.42
N GLY A 536 -23.51 12.30 -24.15
CA GLY A 536 -24.55 13.17 -23.62
C GLY A 536 -24.20 14.66 -23.72
N LEU A 537 -22.96 15.03 -23.38
CA LEU A 537 -22.46 16.39 -23.59
C LEU A 537 -22.46 16.74 -25.07
N THR A 538 -22.00 15.84 -25.94
CA THR A 538 -21.97 16.08 -27.40
C THR A 538 -23.36 16.32 -27.96
N ASP A 539 -24.36 15.57 -27.50
CA ASP A 539 -25.75 15.74 -27.96
C ASP A 539 -26.40 16.99 -27.38
N GLU A 540 -26.12 17.34 -26.12
CA GLU A 540 -26.53 18.63 -25.53
C GLU A 540 -25.90 19.82 -26.27
N PHE A 541 -24.62 19.68 -26.69
CA PHE A 541 -23.96 20.65 -27.55
C PHE A 541 -24.64 20.76 -28.93
N LYS A 542 -24.97 19.63 -29.58
CA LYS A 542 -25.71 19.63 -30.87
C LYS A 542 -27.08 20.30 -30.74
N ASP A 543 -27.80 20.03 -29.66
CA ASP A 543 -29.12 20.62 -29.40
C ASP A 543 -29.02 22.12 -29.12
N THR A 544 -27.97 22.56 -28.43
CA THR A 544 -27.67 23.99 -28.22
C THR A 544 -27.39 24.69 -29.54
N ILE A 545 -26.61 24.06 -30.43
CA ILE A 545 -26.33 24.56 -31.78
C ILE A 545 -27.63 24.66 -32.61
N LYS A 546 -28.48 23.62 -32.58
CA LYS A 546 -29.74 23.57 -33.32
C LYS A 546 -30.74 24.63 -32.83
N LYS A 547 -30.68 25.03 -31.56
CA LYS A 547 -31.53 26.09 -30.98
C LYS A 547 -31.00 27.50 -31.25
N GLN A 548 -29.70 27.68 -31.50
CA GLN A 548 -29.06 28.99 -31.74
C GLN A 548 -29.02 29.45 -33.21
N THR A 549 -29.62 28.69 -34.14
CA THR A 549 -29.59 28.97 -35.59
C THR A 549 -30.15 30.32 -36.05
N GLU A 550 -30.73 31.15 -35.17
CA GLU A 550 -31.26 32.46 -35.57
C GLU A 550 -30.41 33.67 -35.17
N LYS A 551 -29.37 33.56 -34.33
CA LYS A 551 -28.44 34.69 -34.06
C LYS A 551 -27.12 34.24 -33.40
N ASN A 552 -26.04 34.36 -34.18
CA ASN A 552 -24.62 34.36 -33.79
C ASN A 552 -24.11 33.15 -32.97
N THR A 553 -23.60 32.13 -33.67
CA THR A 553 -22.70 31.14 -33.08
C THR A 553 -21.52 31.86 -32.40
N PRO A 554 -21.21 31.58 -31.11
CA PRO A 554 -20.10 32.21 -30.42
C PRO A 554 -18.75 31.99 -31.14
N PRO A 555 -17.85 32.99 -31.25
CA PRO A 555 -16.55 32.84 -31.91
C PRO A 555 -15.72 31.66 -31.40
N TRP A 556 -15.72 31.43 -30.08
CA TRP A 556 -15.00 30.32 -29.45
C TRP A 556 -15.50 28.94 -29.90
N LEU A 557 -16.79 28.80 -30.22
CA LEU A 557 -17.38 27.55 -30.65
C LEU A 557 -17.01 27.24 -32.10
N MET A 558 -17.07 28.25 -32.97
CA MET A 558 -16.58 28.10 -34.35
C MET A 558 -15.07 27.78 -34.36
N ARG A 559 -14.30 28.44 -33.47
CA ARG A 559 -12.88 28.17 -33.27
C ARG A 559 -12.64 26.71 -32.87
N PHE A 560 -13.41 26.20 -31.92
CA PHE A 560 -13.34 24.79 -31.50
C PHE A 560 -13.68 23.81 -32.63
N ILE A 561 -14.75 24.05 -33.40
CA ILE A 561 -15.15 23.21 -34.53
C ILE A 561 -14.07 23.20 -35.62
N PHE A 562 -13.48 24.36 -35.96
CA PHE A 562 -12.40 24.42 -36.94
C PHE A 562 -11.14 23.70 -36.46
N ASN A 563 -10.81 23.80 -35.17
CA ASN A 563 -9.69 23.06 -34.58
C ASN A 563 -9.94 21.55 -34.57
N LEU A 564 -11.15 21.10 -34.25
CA LEU A 564 -11.53 19.69 -34.38
C LEU A 564 -11.43 19.20 -35.83
N GLN A 565 -11.92 19.99 -36.79
CA GLN A 565 -11.83 19.66 -38.21
C GLN A 565 -10.38 19.56 -38.68
N GLU A 566 -9.50 20.45 -38.22
CA GLU A 566 -8.08 20.43 -38.56
C GLU A 566 -7.36 19.24 -37.91
N ASN A 567 -7.71 18.90 -36.67
CA ASN A 567 -7.18 17.71 -35.99
C ASN A 567 -7.59 16.41 -36.70
N GLU A 568 -8.86 16.29 -37.10
CA GLU A 568 -9.34 15.14 -37.88
C GLU A 568 -8.65 15.06 -39.25
N ARG A 569 -8.49 16.19 -39.96
CA ARG A 569 -7.72 16.22 -41.23
C ARG A 569 -6.26 15.79 -41.03
N SER A 570 -5.63 16.24 -39.96
CA SER A 570 -4.26 15.87 -39.59
C SER A 570 -4.15 14.37 -39.29
N ARG A 571 -5.12 13.82 -38.54
CA ARG A 571 -5.22 12.40 -38.24
C ARG A 571 -5.42 11.56 -39.51
N PHE A 572 -6.34 11.95 -40.40
CA PHE A 572 -6.54 11.26 -41.67
C PHE A 572 -5.28 11.29 -42.55
N ALA A 573 -4.56 12.41 -42.60
CA ALA A 573 -3.30 12.50 -43.35
C ALA A 573 -2.23 11.54 -42.77
N LEU A 574 -2.14 11.43 -41.45
CA LEU A 574 -1.25 10.49 -40.77
C LEU A 574 -1.63 9.03 -41.03
N ASP A 575 -2.92 8.68 -40.89
CA ASP A 575 -3.41 7.33 -41.15
C ASP A 575 -3.18 6.93 -42.62
N LEU A 576 -3.42 7.83 -43.59
CA LEU A 576 -3.10 7.61 -45.01
C LEU A 576 -1.59 7.46 -45.24
N HIS A 577 -0.77 8.26 -44.56
CA HIS A 577 0.68 8.16 -44.67
C HIS A 577 1.20 6.81 -44.17
N ASP A 578 0.77 6.38 -42.99
CA ASP A 578 1.33 5.19 -42.36
C ASP A 578 0.72 3.89 -42.88
N SER A 579 -0.54 3.90 -43.31
CA SER A 579 -1.18 2.70 -43.87
C SER A 579 -1.08 2.64 -45.39
N VAL A 580 -1.61 3.62 -46.11
CA VAL A 580 -1.78 3.54 -47.57
C VAL A 580 -0.46 3.81 -48.29
N LEU A 581 0.23 4.92 -47.99
CA LEU A 581 1.49 5.26 -48.64
C LEU A 581 2.61 4.25 -48.35
N GLN A 582 2.75 3.78 -47.11
CA GLN A 582 3.75 2.76 -46.79
C GLN A 582 3.49 1.45 -47.53
N ASN A 583 2.22 1.01 -47.62
CA ASN A 583 1.86 -0.18 -48.37
C ASN A 583 2.11 -0.01 -49.88
N GLN A 584 1.76 1.13 -50.47
CA GLN A 584 2.06 1.41 -51.88
C GLN A 584 3.57 1.42 -52.16
N LEU A 585 4.38 2.04 -51.29
CA LEU A 585 5.84 2.04 -51.40
C LEU A 585 6.44 0.63 -51.27
N TYR A 586 5.88 -0.20 -50.39
CA TYR A 586 6.25 -1.61 -50.28
C TYR A 586 6.02 -2.35 -51.61
N TRP A 587 4.82 -2.21 -52.21
CA TRP A 587 4.51 -2.84 -53.49
C TRP A 587 5.35 -2.29 -54.64
N TYR A 588 5.63 -0.98 -54.67
CA TYR A 588 6.50 -0.36 -55.67
C TYR A 588 7.92 -0.96 -55.63
N ARG A 589 8.50 -1.10 -54.42
CA ARG A 589 9.84 -1.70 -54.25
C ARG A 589 9.85 -3.17 -54.65
N ARG A 590 8.86 -3.94 -54.20
CA ARG A 590 8.74 -5.37 -54.50
C ARG A 590 8.58 -5.64 -56.01
N LEU A 591 7.83 -4.79 -56.72
CA LEU A 591 7.73 -4.85 -58.18
C LEU A 591 9.09 -4.56 -58.84
N GLY A 592 9.84 -3.58 -58.34
CA GLY A 592 11.19 -3.27 -58.83
C GLY A 592 12.19 -4.43 -58.66
N GLU A 593 12.20 -5.08 -57.49
CA GLU A 593 13.03 -6.27 -57.22
C GLU A 593 12.66 -7.42 -58.18
N THR A 594 11.37 -7.70 -58.33
CA THR A 594 10.88 -8.78 -59.20
C THR A 594 11.25 -8.54 -60.68
N THR A 595 11.26 -7.30 -61.15
CA THR A 595 11.67 -6.97 -62.53
C THR A 595 13.18 -7.11 -62.78
N THR A 596 14.00 -7.24 -61.73
CA THR A 596 15.47 -7.30 -61.84
C THR A 596 16.01 -8.74 -61.70
N ASP A 597 15.32 -9.60 -60.94
CA ASP A 597 15.82 -10.92 -60.55
C ASP A 597 15.43 -12.07 -61.50
N PHE A 598 14.51 -11.85 -62.46
CA PHE A 598 14.00 -12.91 -63.34
C PHE A 598 14.21 -12.60 -64.83
N GLU A 599 14.63 -13.59 -65.62
CA GLU A 599 14.61 -13.51 -67.08
C GLU A 599 13.15 -13.49 -67.57
N MET A 600 12.74 -12.36 -68.15
CA MET A 600 11.38 -12.12 -68.62
C MET A 600 11.36 -11.79 -70.12
N THR A 601 10.22 -12.03 -70.76
CA THR A 601 10.00 -11.63 -72.16
C THR A 601 9.83 -10.10 -72.26
N ASP A 602 10.32 -9.48 -73.34
CA ASP A 602 10.26 -8.02 -73.55
C ASP A 602 8.85 -7.40 -73.38
N VAL A 603 7.80 -8.15 -73.73
CA VAL A 603 6.40 -7.71 -73.60
C VAL A 603 6.00 -7.60 -72.12
N LEU A 604 6.33 -8.62 -71.32
CA LEU A 604 6.02 -8.67 -69.89
C LEU A 604 6.81 -7.60 -69.12
N GLN A 605 8.06 -7.37 -69.52
CA GLN A 605 8.89 -6.32 -68.92
C GLN A 605 8.31 -4.92 -69.15
N LYS A 606 7.79 -4.64 -70.36
CA LYS A 606 7.12 -3.37 -70.68
C LYS A 606 5.81 -3.17 -69.90
N GLU A 607 4.99 -4.21 -69.74
CA GLU A 607 3.75 -4.12 -68.96
C GLU A 607 4.03 -3.89 -67.47
N LEU A 608 5.01 -4.61 -66.89
CA LEU A 608 5.40 -4.40 -65.49
C LEU A 608 6.01 -3.03 -65.25
N PHE A 609 6.78 -2.50 -66.21
CA PHE A 609 7.28 -1.13 -66.16
C PHE A 609 6.12 -0.12 -66.17
N ALA A 610 5.12 -0.29 -67.04
CA ALA A 610 3.95 0.59 -67.07
C ALA A 610 3.13 0.53 -65.77
N ILE A 611 2.96 -0.65 -65.17
CA ILE A 611 2.29 -0.82 -63.87
C ILE A 611 3.08 -0.12 -62.76
N ARG A 612 4.42 -0.24 -62.78
CA ARG A 612 5.30 0.39 -61.79
C ARG A 612 5.26 1.92 -61.88
N GLU A 613 5.27 2.48 -63.10
CA GLU A 613 5.13 3.93 -63.29
C GLU A 613 3.73 4.41 -62.89
N GLY A 614 2.66 3.68 -63.24
CA GLY A 614 1.32 4.01 -62.78
C GLY A 614 1.17 3.97 -61.25
N LEU A 615 1.85 3.03 -60.57
CA LEU A 615 1.89 3.00 -59.11
C LEU A 615 2.67 4.19 -58.54
N LEU A 616 3.74 4.62 -59.20
CA LEU A 616 4.50 5.81 -58.81
C LEU A 616 3.64 7.08 -58.91
N ASP A 617 2.84 7.21 -59.97
CA ASP A 617 1.90 8.32 -60.13
C ASP A 617 0.86 8.35 -59.01
N VAL A 618 0.27 7.20 -58.66
CA VAL A 618 -0.69 7.08 -57.54
C VAL A 618 -0.02 7.40 -56.20
N ILE A 619 1.24 7.02 -56.00
CA ILE A 619 2.03 7.40 -54.80
C ILE A 619 2.21 8.92 -54.74
N HIS A 620 2.54 9.57 -55.87
CA HIS A 620 2.68 11.01 -55.95
C HIS A 620 1.35 11.74 -55.68
N GLU A 621 0.25 11.25 -56.24
CA GLU A 621 -1.10 11.78 -56.00
C GLU A 621 -1.48 11.64 -54.52
N THR A 622 -1.31 10.45 -53.94
CA THR A 622 -1.62 10.19 -52.53
C THR A 622 -0.78 11.07 -51.60
N ARG A 623 0.53 11.26 -51.90
CA ARG A 623 1.40 12.17 -51.14
C ARG A 623 0.93 13.62 -51.26
N SER A 624 0.46 14.04 -52.44
CA SER A 624 -0.15 15.36 -52.62
C SER A 624 -1.41 15.50 -51.78
N THR A 625 -2.29 14.50 -51.75
CA THR A 625 -3.50 14.51 -50.93
C THR A 625 -3.17 14.59 -49.44
N CYS A 626 -2.17 13.85 -48.97
CA CYS A 626 -1.71 13.95 -47.58
C CYS A 626 -1.20 15.37 -47.25
N ASN A 627 -0.47 16.01 -48.16
CA ASN A 627 0.02 17.39 -47.98
C ASN A 627 -1.12 18.43 -48.03
N GLU A 628 -2.17 18.20 -48.84
CA GLU A 628 -3.36 19.06 -48.86
C GLU A 628 -4.20 18.95 -47.58
N LEU A 629 -4.32 17.72 -47.06
CA LEU A 629 -5.01 17.45 -45.80
C LEU A 629 -4.22 17.98 -44.61
N ARG A 630 -2.90 17.84 -44.62
CA ARG A 630 -1.98 18.33 -43.59
C ARG A 630 -0.77 18.98 -44.24
N PRO A 631 -0.70 20.32 -44.31
CA PRO A 631 0.50 21.01 -44.77
C PRO A 631 1.60 20.83 -43.71
N SER A 632 2.40 19.77 -43.87
CA SER A 632 3.32 19.22 -42.86
C SER A 632 4.40 20.22 -42.42
N LEU A 633 4.87 21.04 -43.36
CA LEU A 633 5.93 22.03 -43.14
C LEU A 633 5.40 23.36 -42.59
N LEU A 634 4.08 23.57 -42.50
CA LEU A 634 3.51 24.88 -42.15
C LEU A 634 4.00 25.43 -40.81
N LYS A 635 4.23 24.55 -39.84
CA LYS A 635 4.76 24.91 -38.52
C LYS A 635 6.29 25.14 -38.53
N GLU A 636 7.01 24.56 -39.49
CA GLU A 636 8.47 24.56 -39.56
C GLU A 636 9.03 25.66 -40.48
N ILE A 637 8.36 25.95 -41.60
CA ILE A 637 8.80 26.96 -42.60
C ILE A 637 7.97 28.25 -42.56
N GLY A 638 6.92 28.29 -41.73
CA GLY A 638 6.06 29.46 -41.55
C GLY A 638 5.08 29.71 -42.71
N LEU A 639 4.26 30.76 -42.56
CA LEU A 639 3.15 31.07 -43.48
C LEU A 639 3.62 31.35 -44.91
N ILE A 640 4.61 32.24 -45.07
CA ILE A 640 4.99 32.79 -46.39
C ILE A 640 5.55 31.71 -47.29
N GLU A 641 6.50 30.91 -46.79
CA GLU A 641 7.09 29.81 -47.57
C GLU A 641 6.05 28.72 -47.87
N SER A 642 5.15 28.43 -46.94
CA SER A 642 4.06 27.48 -47.18
C SER A 642 3.06 27.96 -48.24
N LEU A 643 2.78 29.26 -48.28
CA LEU A 643 1.94 29.87 -49.32
C LEU A 643 2.64 29.87 -50.69
N LYS A 644 3.95 30.14 -50.75
CA LYS A 644 4.73 30.00 -52.00
C LYS A 644 4.64 28.57 -52.54
N GLN A 645 4.75 27.56 -51.68
CA GLN A 645 4.59 26.17 -52.08
C GLN A 645 3.16 25.85 -52.55
N LEU A 646 2.14 26.39 -51.88
CA LEU A 646 0.74 26.28 -52.30
C LEU A 646 0.54 26.90 -53.70
N PHE A 647 1.05 28.11 -53.93
CA PHE A 647 0.95 28.81 -55.22
C PHE A 647 1.65 28.02 -56.34
N HIS A 648 2.85 27.51 -56.09
CA HIS A 648 3.56 26.66 -57.05
C HIS A 648 2.75 25.40 -57.40
N THR A 649 2.15 24.74 -56.40
CA THR A 649 1.32 23.54 -56.61
C THR A 649 0.08 23.85 -57.45
N ILE A 650 -0.55 25.00 -57.21
CA ILE A 650 -1.75 25.44 -57.94
C ILE A 650 -1.39 25.86 -59.37
N GLN A 651 -0.27 26.56 -59.58
CA GLN A 651 0.19 26.96 -60.91
C GLN A 651 0.58 25.77 -61.80
N LEU A 652 0.91 24.61 -61.22
CA LEU A 652 1.12 23.37 -61.98
C LEU A 652 -0.19 22.74 -62.47
N ARG A 653 -1.34 23.08 -61.86
CA ARG A 653 -2.65 22.46 -62.14
C ARG A 653 -3.61 23.40 -62.87
N GLU A 654 -3.51 24.70 -62.63
CA GLU A 654 -4.46 25.72 -63.07
C GLU A 654 -3.80 26.71 -64.06
N ASN A 655 -4.59 27.29 -64.96
CA ASN A 655 -4.10 28.13 -66.07
C ASN A 655 -4.00 29.63 -65.76
N PHE A 656 -3.93 30.04 -64.48
CA PHE A 656 -3.84 31.45 -64.09
C PHE A 656 -2.52 31.81 -63.40
N THR A 657 -2.08 33.05 -63.58
CA THR A 657 -0.85 33.56 -62.93
C THR A 657 -1.17 34.15 -61.56
N ILE A 658 -0.32 33.85 -60.56
CA ILE A 658 -0.42 34.40 -59.20
C ILE A 658 0.68 35.44 -59.01
N GLU A 659 0.29 36.69 -58.76
CA GLU A 659 1.17 37.77 -58.29
C GLU A 659 1.07 37.83 -56.75
N PHE A 660 2.18 37.63 -56.05
CA PHE A 660 2.22 37.59 -54.59
C PHE A 660 3.25 38.57 -54.05
N ASP A 661 2.77 39.54 -53.27
CA ASP A 661 3.59 40.53 -52.57
C ASP A 661 3.31 40.47 -51.06
N TYR A 662 4.31 40.78 -50.23
CA TYR A 662 4.15 40.83 -48.78
C TYR A 662 5.10 41.84 -48.14
N ASP A 663 4.73 42.39 -46.99
CA ASP A 663 5.62 43.22 -46.18
C ASP A 663 6.59 42.34 -45.39
N GLU A 664 7.86 42.74 -45.24
CA GLU A 664 8.80 42.04 -44.35
C GLU A 664 8.35 42.18 -42.89
N PHE A 665 8.25 41.06 -42.17
CA PHE A 665 7.90 41.02 -40.77
C PHE A 665 8.82 40.09 -39.98
N ASP A 666 9.22 40.53 -38.78
CA ASP A 666 10.27 39.89 -37.96
C ASP A 666 9.68 39.01 -36.83
N THR A 667 8.40 38.66 -36.90
CA THR A 667 7.72 37.91 -35.82
C THR A 667 6.89 36.74 -36.33
N GLU A 668 6.98 35.62 -35.64
CA GLU A 668 6.18 34.43 -35.92
C GLU A 668 4.69 34.65 -35.60
N LEU A 669 3.84 34.19 -36.51
CA LEU A 669 2.39 34.11 -36.32
C LEU A 669 2.03 32.84 -35.55
N ASP A 670 1.10 32.93 -34.61
CA ASP A 670 0.54 31.74 -33.97
C ASP A 670 -0.01 30.76 -35.01
N TYR A 671 0.19 29.47 -34.77
CA TYR A 671 -0.09 28.40 -35.71
C TYR A 671 -1.55 28.43 -36.16
N GLU A 672 -2.47 28.81 -35.28
CA GLU A 672 -3.89 28.92 -35.59
C GLU A 672 -4.21 30.01 -36.63
N TYR A 673 -3.52 31.15 -36.58
CA TYR A 673 -3.64 32.20 -37.61
C TYR A 673 -2.98 31.76 -38.91
N THR A 674 -1.83 31.11 -38.81
CA THR A 674 -1.09 30.57 -39.96
C THR A 674 -1.94 29.56 -40.75
N ILE A 675 -2.52 28.56 -40.06
CA ILE A 675 -3.37 27.55 -40.71
C ILE A 675 -4.68 28.16 -41.20
N ALA A 676 -5.29 29.10 -40.48
CA ALA A 676 -6.51 29.77 -40.93
C ALA A 676 -6.28 30.55 -42.24
N MET A 677 -5.22 31.34 -42.33
CA MET A 677 -4.88 32.07 -43.56
C MET A 677 -4.54 31.15 -44.71
N TYR A 678 -3.80 30.06 -44.44
CA TYR A 678 -3.52 29.04 -45.44
C TYR A 678 -4.81 28.43 -46.00
N ARG A 679 -5.76 28.04 -45.14
CA ARG A 679 -7.06 27.47 -45.55
C ARG A 679 -7.92 28.47 -46.30
N ILE A 680 -7.91 29.74 -45.90
CA ILE A 680 -8.65 30.80 -46.60
C ILE A 680 -8.10 30.99 -48.01
N LEU A 681 -6.78 31.09 -48.18
CA LEU A 681 -6.16 31.26 -49.49
C LEU A 681 -6.32 30.01 -50.37
N GLN A 682 -6.22 28.82 -49.79
CA GLN A 682 -6.48 27.56 -50.48
C GLN A 682 -7.90 27.53 -51.07
N GLU A 683 -8.90 27.92 -50.27
CA GLU A 683 -10.30 27.98 -50.71
C GLU A 683 -10.53 29.08 -51.76
N LEU A 684 -9.94 30.27 -51.59
CA LEU A 684 -10.05 31.38 -52.55
C LEU A 684 -9.43 31.02 -53.91
N LEU A 685 -8.25 30.40 -53.93
CA LEU A 685 -7.59 29.97 -55.16
C LEU A 685 -8.32 28.79 -55.81
N GLY A 686 -8.84 27.85 -55.00
CA GLY A 686 -9.70 26.78 -55.50
C GLY A 686 -10.97 27.32 -56.17
N ASN A 687 -11.56 28.38 -55.61
CA ASN A 687 -12.70 29.07 -56.21
C ASN A 687 -12.33 29.79 -57.50
N ALA A 688 -11.14 30.41 -57.60
CA ALA A 688 -10.69 31.03 -58.85
C ALA A 688 -10.57 30.03 -60.01
N GLY A 689 -9.95 28.86 -59.76
CA GLY A 689 -9.81 27.81 -60.77
C GLY A 689 -11.14 27.18 -61.18
N LYS A 690 -12.01 26.86 -60.20
CA LYS A 690 -13.27 26.14 -60.45
C LYS A 690 -14.42 27.00 -60.94
N HIS A 691 -14.46 28.28 -60.57
CA HIS A 691 -15.66 29.10 -60.71
C HIS A 691 -15.44 30.47 -61.38
N ALA A 692 -14.28 31.09 -61.21
CA ALA A 692 -14.06 32.45 -61.72
C ALA A 692 -13.53 32.49 -63.17
N HIS A 693 -12.91 31.40 -63.65
CA HIS A 693 -12.15 31.40 -64.92
C HIS A 693 -11.14 32.58 -65.00
N ALA A 694 -10.53 32.91 -63.87
CA ALA A 694 -9.56 33.99 -63.79
C ALA A 694 -8.33 33.70 -64.66
N SER A 695 -7.71 34.75 -65.20
CA SER A 695 -6.41 34.70 -65.88
C SER A 695 -5.29 35.19 -64.96
N LYS A 696 -5.60 36.06 -63.99
CA LYS A 696 -4.66 36.63 -63.04
C LYS A 696 -5.27 36.75 -61.64
N VAL A 697 -4.48 36.34 -60.65
CA VAL A 697 -4.79 36.48 -59.23
C VAL A 697 -3.70 37.31 -58.57
N LYS A 698 -4.09 38.31 -57.77
CA LYS A 698 -3.18 39.10 -56.93
C LYS A 698 -3.45 38.80 -55.46
N VAL A 699 -2.39 38.50 -54.72
CA VAL A 699 -2.42 38.26 -53.28
C VAL A 699 -1.42 39.21 -52.62
N TYR A 700 -1.88 39.95 -51.61
CA TYR A 700 -1.01 40.80 -50.80
C TYR A 700 -1.25 40.56 -49.31
N ILE A 701 -0.18 40.31 -48.56
CA ILE A 701 -0.22 40.08 -47.11
C ILE A 701 0.60 41.16 -46.40
N SER A 702 -0.01 41.83 -45.43
CA SER A 702 0.67 42.81 -44.58
C SER A 702 0.43 42.46 -43.11
N ILE A 703 1.53 42.34 -42.36
CA ILE A 703 1.52 42.02 -40.93
C ILE A 703 1.91 43.27 -40.16
N MET A 704 0.94 43.85 -39.46
CA MET A 704 1.13 45.01 -38.59
C MET A 704 1.22 44.56 -37.11
N PRO A 705 1.64 45.45 -36.18
CA PRO A 705 1.77 45.11 -34.76
C PRO A 705 0.47 44.59 -34.09
N HIS A 706 -0.70 45.04 -34.57
CA HIS A 706 -2.00 44.73 -33.97
C HIS A 706 -2.98 44.03 -34.93
N GLU A 707 -2.64 43.90 -36.20
CA GLU A 707 -3.51 43.27 -37.19
C GLU A 707 -2.73 42.55 -38.28
N VAL A 708 -3.30 41.47 -38.79
CA VAL A 708 -2.85 40.78 -39.99
C VAL A 708 -3.87 41.04 -41.08
N SER A 709 -3.42 41.57 -42.21
CA SER A 709 -4.29 41.88 -43.33
C SER A 709 -3.96 41.02 -44.54
N LEU A 710 -5.00 40.50 -45.18
CA LEU A 710 -4.93 39.75 -46.42
C LEU A 710 -5.81 40.43 -47.46
N PHE A 711 -5.21 40.78 -48.59
CA PHE A 711 -5.87 41.29 -49.77
C PHE A 711 -5.77 40.26 -50.90
N TYR A 712 -6.90 39.92 -51.48
CA TYR A 712 -7.01 39.00 -52.61
C TYR A 712 -7.84 39.64 -53.72
N ARG A 713 -7.39 39.51 -54.97
CA ARG A 713 -8.12 39.95 -56.16
C ARG A 713 -7.95 38.95 -57.30
N ASP A 714 -9.04 38.51 -57.92
CA ASP A 714 -9.02 37.80 -59.20
C ASP A 714 -9.77 38.56 -60.30
N ASP A 715 -9.30 38.42 -61.55
CA ASP A 715 -9.88 39.05 -62.74
C ASP A 715 -10.95 38.20 -63.44
N GLY A 716 -11.49 37.19 -62.74
CA GLY A 716 -12.52 36.30 -63.27
C GLY A 716 -13.92 36.88 -63.16
N VAL A 717 -14.93 36.02 -63.40
CA VAL A 717 -16.34 36.38 -63.23
C VAL A 717 -16.61 36.59 -61.74
N GLY A 718 -16.70 37.85 -61.32
CA GLY A 718 -16.89 38.25 -59.93
C GLY A 718 -18.11 37.62 -59.24
N ILE A 719 -18.28 37.88 -57.94
CA ILE A 719 -19.31 37.22 -57.10
C ILE A 719 -20.76 37.61 -57.49
N GLY A 720 -20.97 38.56 -58.41
CA GLY A 720 -22.27 39.08 -58.83
C GLY A 720 -22.85 40.10 -57.83
N ASN A 721 -24.06 40.59 -58.06
CA ASN A 721 -24.81 41.47 -57.11
C ASN A 721 -25.31 40.69 -55.87
N ALA A 722 -24.46 39.86 -55.27
CA ALA A 722 -24.73 39.17 -54.02
C ALA A 722 -24.56 40.13 -52.82
N THR A 723 -25.09 41.35 -52.92
CA THR A 723 -25.18 42.29 -51.80
C THR A 723 -26.35 41.98 -50.86
N GLU A 724 -27.26 41.08 -51.24
CA GLU A 724 -28.29 40.56 -50.34
C GLU A 724 -27.73 39.39 -49.51
N GLN A 725 -27.79 39.52 -48.19
CA GLN A 725 -27.28 38.55 -47.20
C GLN A 725 -27.79 37.12 -47.39
N GLY A 726 -28.89 36.93 -48.13
CA GLY A 726 -29.51 35.63 -48.40
C GLY A 726 -28.83 34.78 -49.49
N GLU A 727 -28.16 35.38 -50.48
CA GLU A 727 -27.54 34.62 -51.59
C GLU A 727 -26.10 34.17 -51.30
N LEU A 728 -25.36 34.92 -50.47
CA LEU A 728 -24.03 34.53 -49.98
C LEU A 728 -24.06 33.26 -49.11
N ASN A 729 -25.13 33.09 -48.31
CA ASN A 729 -25.33 31.91 -47.45
C ASN A 729 -25.59 30.61 -48.24
N ARG A 730 -25.83 30.69 -49.56
CA ARG A 730 -25.98 29.50 -50.43
C ARG A 730 -24.66 29.00 -51.02
N ARG A 731 -23.57 29.79 -50.93
CA ARG A 731 -22.25 29.40 -51.43
C ARG A 731 -21.42 28.88 -50.25
N ILE A 732 -21.34 27.55 -50.14
CA ILE A 732 -20.73 26.82 -49.01
C ILE A 732 -19.30 27.30 -48.71
N GLY A 733 -18.47 27.52 -49.73
CA GLY A 733 -17.07 27.95 -49.57
C GLY A 733 -16.90 29.36 -48.98
N LEU A 734 -17.70 30.34 -49.43
CA LEU A 734 -17.61 31.72 -48.94
C LEU A 734 -18.16 31.88 -47.52
N THR A 735 -19.18 31.09 -47.18
CA THR A 735 -19.73 31.02 -45.82
C THR A 735 -18.68 30.46 -44.85
N GLY A 736 -17.97 29.39 -45.23
CA GLY A 736 -16.88 28.83 -44.43
C GLY A 736 -15.71 29.79 -44.23
N ILE A 737 -15.33 30.58 -45.24
CA ILE A 737 -14.31 31.63 -45.09
C ILE A 737 -14.77 32.70 -44.09
N LYS A 738 -16.02 33.17 -44.21
CA LYS A 738 -16.58 34.20 -43.32
C LYS A 738 -16.63 33.73 -41.87
N GLU A 739 -17.08 32.50 -41.64
CA GLU A 739 -17.13 31.86 -40.33
C GLU A 739 -15.74 31.66 -39.72
N ARG A 740 -14.75 31.25 -40.52
CA ARG A 740 -13.36 31.10 -40.08
C ARG A 740 -12.74 32.43 -39.68
N VAL A 741 -12.97 33.49 -40.45
CA VAL A 741 -12.53 34.85 -40.07
C VAL A 741 -13.23 35.33 -38.79
N ALA A 742 -14.54 35.09 -38.66
CA ALA A 742 -15.29 35.46 -37.46
C ALA A 742 -14.85 34.69 -36.21
N SER A 743 -14.42 33.43 -36.35
CA SER A 743 -13.90 32.61 -35.24
C SER A 743 -12.62 33.15 -34.61
N LEU A 744 -11.86 33.92 -35.39
CA LEU A 744 -10.65 34.63 -34.96
C LEU A 744 -10.92 36.12 -34.66
N GLU A 745 -12.19 36.49 -34.45
CA GLU A 745 -12.63 37.87 -34.18
C GLU A 745 -12.24 38.87 -35.28
N GLY A 746 -11.99 38.36 -36.49
CA GLY A 746 -11.60 39.14 -37.66
C GLY A 746 -12.78 39.76 -38.42
N ARG A 747 -12.44 40.62 -39.38
CA ARG A 747 -13.39 41.26 -40.29
C ARG A 747 -13.09 40.86 -41.72
N ILE A 748 -14.12 40.56 -42.49
CA ILE A 748 -14.04 40.25 -43.91
C ILE A 748 -14.97 41.12 -44.72
N GLN A 749 -14.50 41.57 -45.89
CA GLN A 749 -15.29 42.29 -46.87
C GLN A 749 -15.10 41.66 -48.25
N PHE A 750 -16.21 41.32 -48.89
CA PHE A 750 -16.26 40.90 -50.29
C PHE A 750 -16.75 42.07 -51.14
N SER A 751 -16.14 42.29 -52.30
CA SER A 751 -16.50 43.36 -53.23
C SER A 751 -16.15 42.98 -54.68
N GLY A 752 -16.79 43.66 -55.63
CA GLY A 752 -16.52 43.50 -57.07
C GLY A 752 -17.63 42.76 -57.82
N SER A 753 -18.07 43.35 -58.94
CA SER A 753 -19.15 42.82 -59.80
C SER A 753 -18.61 42.08 -61.04
N LYS A 754 -17.47 42.50 -61.56
CA LYS A 754 -16.75 41.92 -62.72
C LYS A 754 -15.38 41.32 -62.37
N GLU A 755 -15.01 41.41 -61.11
CA GLU A 755 -13.79 40.88 -60.50
C GLU A 755 -14.14 40.50 -59.07
N THR A 756 -13.39 39.60 -58.45
CA THR A 756 -13.59 39.26 -57.03
C THR A 756 -12.51 39.91 -56.20
N VAL A 757 -12.89 40.72 -55.23
CA VAL A 757 -11.97 41.35 -54.27
C VAL A 757 -12.36 40.95 -52.85
N VAL A 758 -11.42 40.36 -52.13
CA VAL A 758 -11.60 39.93 -50.73
C VAL A 758 -10.58 40.66 -49.85
N ARG A 759 -11.07 41.30 -48.79
CA ARG A 759 -10.25 41.97 -47.78
C ARG A 759 -10.52 41.36 -46.42
N ILE A 760 -9.48 40.87 -45.77
CA ILE A 760 -9.55 40.25 -44.45
C ILE A 760 -8.61 40.99 -43.50
N ARG A 761 -9.10 41.26 -42.28
CA ARG A 761 -8.30 41.79 -41.17
C ARG A 761 -8.51 40.93 -39.94
N LEU A 762 -7.44 40.35 -39.41
CA LEU A 762 -7.45 39.55 -38.20
C LEU A 762 -6.74 40.31 -37.07
N PRO A 763 -7.31 40.40 -35.86
CA PRO A 763 -6.62 41.00 -34.73
C PRO A 763 -5.43 40.12 -34.35
N ARG A 764 -4.26 40.72 -34.20
CA ARG A 764 -3.05 40.01 -33.76
C ARG A 764 -3.02 39.99 -32.24
N MET A 765 -3.31 38.83 -31.64
CA MET A 765 -3.05 38.64 -30.21
C MET A 765 -1.54 38.50 -30.01
N LEU A 766 -0.95 39.42 -29.24
CA LEU A 766 0.44 39.27 -28.80
C LEU A 766 0.54 37.99 -27.95
N PRO A 767 1.60 37.17 -28.12
CA PRO A 767 1.82 36.07 -27.20
C PRO A 767 1.88 36.64 -25.77
N ILE A 768 1.11 36.01 -24.87
CA ILE A 768 1.22 36.30 -23.44
C ILE A 768 2.65 35.93 -23.08
N VAL A 769 3.47 36.95 -22.81
CA VAL A 769 4.83 36.76 -22.31
C VAL A 769 4.69 36.09 -20.94
N GLU A 770 5.06 34.80 -20.86
CA GLU A 770 5.24 34.08 -19.59
C GLU A 770 6.43 34.63 -18.80
#